data_AF-A0A966R2V1-F1
#
_entry.id   AF-A0A966R2V1-F1
#
_cell.length_a   1.000
_cell.length_b   1.000
_cell.length_c   1.000
_cell.angle_alpha   90.00
_cell.angle_beta   90.00
_cell.angle_gamma   90.00
#
_symmetry.space_group_name_H-M   'P 1'
#
loop_
_entity.id
_entity.type
_entity.pdbx_description
1 polymer ?
#
loop_
_entity_poly.entity_id
_entity_poly.type
_entity_poly.pdbx_seq_one_letter_code
_entity_poly.pdbx_strand_id
1 'polypeptide(L)'
;MSSKMASQVFSTDRFQTYPDYALRAETLVKKNNNPRYKFFRQNHFTAGDEDQFLEWWDRSTPRVAPRGDGGVLVHPNVRWSRYQKLCVDDVIHTYHYIADKFKKGIFFKVVDGVGKTYLPFSKVAYTNEWADRVRTNPRRFRSVEEMVAYTCSVEKREFVESRIHKNTRAWYGNNGLVRFEFPISEGDSGVGMIRDMLATLLRERSIPSCEVFLNKRDFPILKKDGTESYDSFFGNTPLLSHRYNRYCPILGMTTSCHHADIPIPTWEDWCRAAYWADGRLFPKEYRALPRLEAFDAIPWSAKRPTAVFRGASTGLGTTTENNPRLMFSAESAGGRRHADDLYLDAGITRWNLRPRKHPSFSYLETIHVEEMPFGLVEPLDPLAQASYKYLLHLPGHSEAYRLGTEMFMGSVILYYPCEYQVWFFQWLKPWVHYVPLVGTTEDFYDKMDWCLANDDKCREIAANARAFAEQHLTRTAMLDYLERLFRQLYKTTGRIVHAPASSIEHNLAAFDEVVAAEKAFLDGAPVPSDTLSREALAVLLNRPHERRNRRMLRENRATSLEYFEFQSRPLCEKQTSRTWKHEDRFHVLCALSCVNALAVLPNFVYTYGHRVTDTTVAVVMDFVPGRSMDEYLRSADMSLGDVLDAFLCLSLALETAQQRCGFLHMDLFPWNVIVRSERQTVAYDTRDGRVRVSSALLPVMIDYGKSCFLREGRIHTNTCPFRYCRLQDIMSLVFSSFWIILESRISDKDTRTLVRVMNFFAGSEYTRCTAFHNIFQVKSFLKKHKKFSSMMSEPKTGLEDRSPLEFFRFLRTLRSDSVDADDTVAPIPIPLAVLPTDYRLAALALDTIPPDADAIVFRSAWIMLENLLAGTENADDAAIRRLAVFRMLERLRERIRGEKVWENLDPDTLLAQLRNAFPIDAVAASDTTTEPAVPFYPLYPTHPCPSCRPDTAVPDPKRFRRLCLRRWLDSSDSTTDWFLVLNGACVC
;
A
#
# COMPACT_ATOMS: atom_id res chain seq x y z
N MET A 1 -30.64 -33.14 5.88
CA MET A 1 -30.14 -31.95 6.62
C MET A 1 -29.21 -32.44 7.73
N SER A 2 -28.15 -31.69 8.07
CA SER A 2 -27.05 -32.04 9.01
C SER A 2 -25.74 -32.55 8.40
N SER A 3 -25.26 -31.91 7.32
CA SER A 3 -23.83 -31.64 7.23
C SER A 3 -23.58 -30.39 8.09
N LYS A 4 -22.93 -30.56 9.24
CA LYS A 4 -22.50 -29.40 10.06
C LYS A 4 -21.63 -28.50 9.18
N MET A 5 -21.91 -27.19 9.20
CA MET A 5 -20.97 -26.21 8.64
C MET A 5 -19.58 -26.52 9.16
N ALA A 6 -18.57 -26.50 8.28
CA ALA A 6 -17.18 -26.58 8.72
C ALA A 6 -16.97 -25.53 9.82
N SER A 7 -16.36 -25.93 10.94
CA SER A 7 -16.04 -25.03 12.05
C SER A 7 -15.38 -23.77 11.49
N GLN A 8 -15.92 -22.58 11.77
CA GLN A 8 -15.42 -21.32 11.20
C GLN A 8 -13.93 -21.19 11.53
N VAL A 9 -13.09 -21.28 10.49
CA VAL A 9 -11.62 -21.21 10.58
C VAL A 9 -11.16 -19.77 10.41
N PHE A 10 -11.93 -18.94 9.70
CA PHE A 10 -11.64 -17.54 9.44
C PHE A 10 -12.86 -16.66 9.73
N SER A 11 -12.61 -15.40 10.13
CA SER A 11 -13.65 -14.39 10.40
C SER A 11 -14.58 -14.12 9.21
N THR A 12 -14.12 -14.36 7.98
CA THR A 12 -14.84 -14.17 6.72
C THR A 12 -15.75 -15.35 6.35
N ASP A 13 -15.66 -16.49 7.04
CA ASP A 13 -16.41 -17.72 6.70
C ASP A 13 -17.93 -17.57 6.83
N ARG A 14 -18.41 -16.64 7.67
CA ARG A 14 -19.85 -16.33 7.77
C ARG A 14 -20.48 -15.78 6.48
N PHE A 15 -19.66 -15.36 5.52
CA PHE A 15 -20.09 -14.91 4.19
C PHE A 15 -19.95 -15.99 3.12
N GLN A 16 -19.55 -17.21 3.48
CA GLN A 16 -19.44 -18.34 2.57
C GLN A 16 -20.83 -18.87 2.21
N THR A 17 -21.10 -19.10 0.92
CA THR A 17 -22.43 -19.56 0.47
C THR A 17 -22.53 -21.05 0.25
N TYR A 18 -21.44 -21.73 -0.08
CA TYR A 18 -21.33 -23.18 -0.25
C TYR A 18 -19.98 -23.68 0.30
N PRO A 19 -19.86 -24.93 0.76
CA PRO A 19 -18.58 -25.48 1.22
C PRO A 19 -17.53 -25.43 0.09
N ASP A 20 -16.25 -25.40 0.45
CA ASP A 20 -15.13 -25.34 -0.52
C ASP A 20 -15.09 -26.56 -1.45
N TYR A 21 -15.52 -27.70 -0.92
CA TYR A 21 -15.59 -28.99 -1.56
C TYR A 21 -16.91 -29.70 -1.21
N ALA A 22 -17.26 -30.71 -2.00
CA ALA A 22 -18.30 -31.68 -1.70
C ALA A 22 -17.74 -33.12 -1.79
N LEU A 23 -18.47 -34.11 -1.29
CA LEU A 23 -18.13 -35.54 -1.45
C LEU A 23 -18.83 -36.19 -2.66
N ARG A 24 -19.68 -35.43 -3.37
CA ARG A 24 -20.39 -35.81 -4.59
C ARG A 24 -20.48 -34.58 -5.50
N ALA A 25 -20.78 -34.76 -6.78
CA ALA A 25 -20.99 -33.63 -7.68
C ALA A 25 -22.29 -32.88 -7.30
N GLU A 26 -22.23 -31.56 -7.14
CA GLU A 26 -23.36 -30.73 -6.70
C GLU A 26 -23.52 -29.46 -7.56
N THR A 27 -24.76 -29.11 -7.91
CA THR A 27 -25.05 -27.91 -8.70
C THR A 27 -24.91 -26.63 -7.86
N LEU A 28 -23.91 -25.80 -8.17
CA LEU A 28 -23.64 -24.56 -7.44
C LEU A 28 -24.32 -23.35 -8.08
N VAL A 29 -25.16 -22.66 -7.31
CA VAL A 29 -25.82 -21.41 -7.72
C VAL A 29 -25.09 -20.22 -7.11
N LYS A 30 -24.17 -19.60 -7.86
CA LYS A 30 -23.41 -18.43 -7.39
C LYS A 30 -24.31 -17.28 -6.97
N LYS A 31 -24.25 -16.91 -5.69
CA LYS A 31 -24.95 -15.74 -5.12
C LYS A 31 -24.01 -14.53 -5.06
N ASN A 32 -24.57 -13.35 -4.85
CA ASN A 32 -23.78 -12.16 -4.57
C ASN A 32 -23.43 -12.12 -3.07
N ASN A 33 -22.15 -12.21 -2.74
CA ASN A 33 -21.69 -12.21 -1.35
C ASN A 33 -21.12 -10.84 -0.92
N ASN A 34 -21.04 -9.85 -1.83
CA ASN A 34 -20.62 -8.49 -1.50
C ASN A 34 -21.82 -7.51 -1.59
N PRO A 35 -22.32 -6.95 -0.46
CA PRO A 35 -23.48 -6.06 -0.48
C PRO A 35 -23.20 -4.71 -1.16
N ARG A 36 -21.93 -4.29 -1.25
CA ARG A 36 -21.49 -3.05 -1.92
C ARG A 36 -21.45 -3.22 -3.45
N TYR A 37 -21.11 -4.42 -3.95
CA TYR A 37 -20.83 -4.68 -5.37
C TYR A 37 -21.63 -5.86 -5.93
N LYS A 38 -22.82 -5.57 -6.49
CA LYS A 38 -23.81 -6.56 -6.97
C LYS A 38 -23.32 -7.57 -8.04
N PHE A 39 -22.17 -7.33 -8.66
CA PHE A 39 -21.58 -8.18 -9.69
C PHE A 39 -20.56 -9.22 -9.14
N PHE A 40 -20.26 -9.19 -7.84
CA PHE A 40 -19.39 -10.18 -7.19
C PHE A 40 -20.17 -11.48 -6.89
N ARG A 41 -20.48 -12.23 -7.94
CA ARG A 41 -21.17 -13.53 -7.88
C ARG A 41 -20.18 -14.64 -7.54
N GLN A 42 -19.91 -14.84 -6.25
CA GLN A 42 -18.76 -15.59 -5.75
C GLN A 42 -19.13 -16.48 -4.56
N ASN A 43 -18.30 -17.50 -4.26
CA ASN A 43 -18.50 -18.37 -3.09
C ASN A 43 -18.06 -17.74 -1.77
N HIS A 44 -17.03 -16.90 -1.82
CA HIS A 44 -16.45 -16.21 -0.67
C HIS A 44 -16.70 -14.70 -0.78
N PHE A 45 -16.73 -14.02 0.36
CA PHE A 45 -16.64 -12.56 0.35
C PHE A 45 -15.33 -12.13 -0.32
N THR A 46 -15.42 -11.19 -1.27
CA THR A 46 -14.28 -10.57 -1.93
C THR A 46 -14.34 -9.07 -1.69
N ALA A 47 -13.31 -8.48 -1.09
CA ALA A 47 -13.23 -7.03 -0.91
C ALA A 47 -13.09 -6.34 -2.28
N GLY A 48 -13.97 -5.38 -2.58
CA GLY A 48 -13.99 -4.67 -3.88
C GLY A 48 -13.21 -3.36 -3.89
N ASP A 49 -12.87 -2.84 -2.71
CA ASP A 49 -12.13 -1.60 -2.49
C ASP A 49 -11.27 -1.70 -1.23
N GLU A 50 -10.51 -0.64 -0.96
CA GLU A 50 -9.61 -0.53 0.18
C GLU A 50 -10.37 -0.46 1.52
N ASP A 51 -11.51 0.23 1.59
CA ASP A 51 -12.33 0.25 2.81
C ASP A 51 -12.73 -1.18 3.22
N GLN A 52 -13.22 -1.98 2.28
CA GLN A 52 -13.57 -3.39 2.53
C GLN A 52 -12.34 -4.24 2.82
N PHE A 53 -11.15 -3.91 2.31
CA PHE A 53 -9.94 -4.60 2.73
C PHE A 53 -9.61 -4.30 4.20
N LEU A 54 -9.59 -3.01 4.58
CA LEU A 54 -9.27 -2.53 5.93
C LEU A 54 -10.34 -2.88 6.98
N GLU A 55 -11.58 -3.17 6.55
CA GLU A 55 -12.69 -3.68 7.35
C GLU A 55 -12.46 -5.14 7.80
N TRP A 56 -11.91 -5.99 6.92
CA TRP A 56 -11.69 -7.42 7.17
C TRP A 56 -10.22 -7.80 7.44
N TRP A 57 -9.31 -6.83 7.43
CA TRP A 57 -7.93 -6.98 7.86
C TRP A 57 -7.86 -7.01 9.39
N ASP A 58 -7.76 -8.23 9.95
CA ASP A 58 -7.62 -8.45 11.38
C ASP A 58 -6.32 -7.81 11.89
N ARG A 59 -6.43 -6.96 12.92
CA ARG A 59 -5.31 -6.22 13.52
C ARG A 59 -4.72 -6.89 14.78
N SER A 60 -5.08 -8.14 15.08
CA SER A 60 -4.52 -8.83 16.25
C SER A 60 -3.02 -9.07 16.06
N THR A 61 -2.24 -8.86 17.12
CA THR A 61 -0.78 -8.99 17.12
C THR A 61 -0.38 -10.32 17.76
N PRO A 62 0.62 -11.03 17.20
CA PRO A 62 1.14 -12.28 17.78
C PRO A 62 1.63 -12.12 19.22
N ARG A 63 1.14 -12.97 20.13
CA ARG A 63 1.58 -13.01 21.53
C ARG A 63 2.76 -13.97 21.73
N VAL A 64 2.82 -15.06 20.95
CA VAL A 64 3.75 -16.17 21.20
C VAL A 64 4.72 -16.35 20.02
N ALA A 65 6.00 -16.55 20.34
CA ALA A 65 6.99 -17.00 19.36
C ALA A 65 6.85 -18.52 19.12
N PRO A 66 6.86 -18.99 17.86
CA PRO A 66 6.70 -20.41 17.55
C PRO A 66 7.86 -21.24 18.08
N ARG A 67 7.54 -22.44 18.57
CA ARG A 67 8.54 -23.42 19.03
C ARG A 67 8.97 -24.33 17.89
N GLY A 68 10.25 -24.70 17.89
CA GLY A 68 10.84 -25.70 17.00
C GLY A 68 11.75 -25.09 15.93
N ASP A 69 13.00 -25.52 15.93
CA ASP A 69 13.95 -25.24 14.85
C ASP A 69 14.17 -26.52 14.04
N GLY A 70 13.90 -26.45 12.74
CA GLY A 70 14.08 -27.55 11.79
C GLY A 70 14.60 -26.97 10.48
N GLY A 71 15.88 -27.22 10.19
CA GLY A 71 16.48 -26.85 8.92
C GLY A 71 15.94 -27.73 7.79
N VAL A 72 15.18 -27.16 6.86
CA VAL A 72 14.61 -27.91 5.74
C VAL A 72 14.62 -27.11 4.44
N LEU A 73 14.68 -27.83 3.31
CA LEU A 73 14.50 -27.30 1.97
C LEU A 73 13.13 -26.63 1.80
N VAL A 74 13.16 -25.29 1.76
CA VAL A 74 12.07 -24.43 1.26
C VAL A 74 12.64 -23.55 0.15
N HIS A 75 11.77 -22.98 -0.69
CA HIS A 75 12.23 -22.15 -1.81
C HIS A 75 13.08 -20.93 -1.33
N PRO A 76 14.24 -20.62 -1.96
CA PRO A 76 15.17 -19.61 -1.47
C PRO A 76 14.58 -18.19 -1.37
N ASN A 77 13.55 -17.86 -2.16
CA ASN A 77 12.86 -16.56 -2.08
C ASN A 77 12.30 -16.24 -0.69
N VAL A 78 12.05 -17.24 0.16
CA VAL A 78 11.63 -17.06 1.57
C VAL A 78 12.64 -16.23 2.37
N ARG A 79 13.91 -16.18 1.95
CA ARG A 79 15.00 -15.42 2.60
C ARG A 79 15.34 -14.10 1.89
N TRP A 80 14.59 -13.71 0.86
CA TRP A 80 14.84 -12.48 0.11
C TRP A 80 14.87 -11.25 1.03
N SER A 81 15.84 -10.36 0.84
CA SER A 81 16.14 -9.27 1.78
C SER A 81 14.98 -8.31 2.00
N ARG A 82 14.12 -8.11 0.99
CA ARG A 82 12.93 -7.24 1.10
C ARG A 82 11.74 -7.88 1.83
N TYR A 83 11.85 -9.14 2.23
CA TYR A 83 10.87 -9.82 3.11
C TYR A 83 11.30 -9.83 4.59
N GLN A 84 12.42 -9.17 4.94
CA GLN A 84 12.97 -9.21 6.29
C GLN A 84 12.47 -8.06 7.19
N LYS A 85 12.24 -8.35 8.48
CA LYS A 85 11.91 -7.37 9.53
C LYS A 85 10.73 -6.45 9.16
N LEU A 86 9.58 -7.03 8.87
CA LEU A 86 8.44 -6.30 8.29
C LEU A 86 7.68 -5.46 9.33
N CYS A 87 7.29 -4.24 8.92
CA CYS A 87 6.37 -3.38 9.64
C CYS A 87 4.92 -3.50 9.08
N VAL A 88 3.93 -2.97 9.81
CA VAL A 88 2.52 -3.02 9.37
C VAL A 88 2.31 -2.28 8.04
N ASP A 89 3.12 -1.25 7.79
CA ASP A 89 3.13 -0.46 6.55
C ASP A 89 3.48 -1.35 5.34
N ASP A 90 4.41 -2.31 5.49
CA ASP A 90 4.81 -3.23 4.41
C ASP A 90 3.66 -4.14 3.96
N VAL A 91 2.71 -4.45 4.86
CA VAL A 91 1.51 -5.23 4.54
C VAL A 91 0.58 -4.43 3.63
N ILE A 92 0.30 -3.15 3.93
CA ILE A 92 -0.57 -2.33 3.08
C ILE A 92 0.12 -1.85 1.81
N HIS A 93 1.42 -1.53 1.86
CA HIS A 93 2.22 -1.31 0.65
C HIS A 93 2.08 -2.48 -0.34
N THR A 94 2.06 -3.71 0.17
CA THR A 94 1.88 -4.92 -0.66
C THR A 94 0.43 -5.10 -1.12
N TYR A 95 -0.56 -4.78 -0.27
CA TYR A 95 -1.97 -4.72 -0.71
C TYR A 95 -2.14 -3.73 -1.88
N HIS A 96 -1.66 -2.49 -1.75
CA HIS A 96 -1.70 -1.47 -2.79
C HIS A 96 -1.01 -1.95 -4.07
N TYR A 97 0.21 -2.49 -3.96
CA TYR A 97 0.93 -3.07 -5.09
C TYR A 97 0.08 -4.10 -5.85
N ILE A 98 -0.52 -5.07 -5.15
CA ILE A 98 -1.31 -6.12 -5.80
C ILE A 98 -2.65 -5.59 -6.33
N ALA A 99 -3.34 -4.74 -5.57
CA ALA A 99 -4.63 -4.17 -5.94
C ALA A 99 -4.55 -3.21 -7.14
N ASP A 100 -3.46 -2.46 -7.26
CA ASP A 100 -3.32 -1.37 -8.22
C ASP A 100 -2.54 -1.77 -9.47
N LYS A 101 -1.57 -2.68 -9.36
CA LYS A 101 -0.81 -3.21 -10.52
C LYS A 101 -1.43 -4.48 -11.11
N PHE A 102 -2.08 -5.30 -10.28
CA PHE A 102 -2.57 -6.64 -10.68
C PHE A 102 -4.06 -6.88 -10.42
N LYS A 103 -4.81 -5.85 -9.98
CA LYS A 103 -6.25 -5.84 -9.68
C LYS A 103 -6.69 -6.70 -8.50
N LYS A 104 -6.12 -7.89 -8.30
CA LYS A 104 -6.69 -8.93 -7.42
C LYS A 104 -5.64 -9.87 -6.81
N GLY A 105 -5.91 -10.28 -5.58
CA GLY A 105 -5.12 -11.24 -4.82
C GLY A 105 -5.94 -11.83 -3.68
N ILE A 106 -5.28 -12.49 -2.74
CA ILE A 106 -5.89 -13.01 -1.50
C ILE A 106 -4.95 -12.63 -0.35
N PHE A 107 -5.48 -12.11 0.74
CA PHE A 107 -4.73 -11.89 1.97
C PHE A 107 -5.02 -13.01 2.98
N PHE A 108 -3.97 -13.52 3.62
CA PHE A 108 -4.05 -14.60 4.61
C PHE A 108 -3.31 -14.22 5.88
N LYS A 109 -3.99 -14.37 7.02
CA LYS A 109 -3.46 -14.07 8.36
C LYS A 109 -3.72 -15.19 9.36
N VAL A 110 -2.66 -15.58 10.05
CA VAL A 110 -2.65 -16.50 11.19
C VAL A 110 -2.11 -15.74 12.40
N VAL A 111 -2.73 -15.91 13.57
CA VAL A 111 -2.24 -15.36 14.84
C VAL A 111 -2.34 -16.42 15.93
N ASP A 112 -1.19 -16.72 16.52
CA ASP A 112 -0.97 -17.69 17.59
C ASP A 112 -1.58 -19.07 17.26
N GLY A 113 -1.35 -19.54 16.03
CA GLY A 113 -1.87 -20.81 15.50
C GLY A 113 -3.31 -20.77 14.97
N VAL A 114 -4.04 -19.67 15.18
CA VAL A 114 -5.45 -19.54 14.79
C VAL A 114 -5.58 -18.75 13.50
N GLY A 115 -6.33 -19.28 12.53
CA GLY A 115 -6.73 -18.54 11.34
C GLY A 115 -7.55 -17.30 11.71
N LYS A 116 -7.16 -16.12 11.22
CA LYS A 116 -7.90 -14.86 11.47
C LYS A 116 -8.61 -14.38 10.22
N THR A 117 -7.87 -14.30 9.12
CA THR A 117 -8.36 -13.74 7.86
C THR A 117 -7.99 -14.64 6.69
N TYR A 118 -8.99 -14.97 5.87
CA TYR A 118 -8.82 -15.40 4.49
C TYR A 118 -9.69 -14.48 3.62
N LEU A 119 -9.05 -13.54 2.94
CA LEU A 119 -9.73 -12.42 2.28
C LEU A 119 -9.28 -12.28 0.83
N PRO A 120 -10.01 -12.86 -0.13
CA PRO A 120 -9.93 -12.47 -1.53
C PRO A 120 -10.22 -10.97 -1.70
N PHE A 121 -9.53 -10.31 -2.62
CA PHE A 121 -9.82 -8.93 -3.00
C PHE A 121 -9.71 -8.73 -4.52
N SER A 122 -10.52 -7.83 -5.08
CA SER A 122 -10.43 -7.39 -6.47
C SER A 122 -10.88 -5.93 -6.60
N LYS A 123 -9.94 -5.01 -6.87
CA LYS A 123 -10.20 -3.57 -6.99
C LYS A 123 -11.23 -3.30 -8.10
N VAL A 124 -12.41 -2.82 -7.73
CA VAL A 124 -13.51 -2.53 -8.68
C VAL A 124 -13.13 -1.38 -9.60
N ALA A 125 -12.70 -0.25 -9.01
CA ALA A 125 -12.19 0.90 -9.73
C ALA A 125 -10.71 0.73 -10.11
N TYR A 126 -10.38 -0.40 -10.75
CA TYR A 126 -9.03 -0.69 -11.23
C TYR A 126 -8.64 0.22 -12.41
N THR A 127 -7.36 0.55 -12.52
CA THR A 127 -6.81 1.35 -13.62
C THR A 127 -5.40 0.86 -13.90
N ASN A 128 -5.14 0.38 -15.13
CA ASN A 128 -3.81 -0.05 -15.53
C ASN A 128 -2.95 1.12 -16.03
N GLU A 129 -1.64 0.90 -16.04
CA GLU A 129 -0.62 1.85 -16.51
C GLU A 129 -0.04 1.51 -17.90
N TRP A 130 -0.62 0.53 -18.59
CA TRP A 130 -0.13 -0.01 -19.88
C TRP A 130 -1.09 0.15 -21.05
N ALA A 131 -2.27 0.75 -20.86
CA ALA A 131 -3.27 0.96 -21.90
C ALA A 131 -2.70 1.68 -23.14
N ASP A 132 -1.84 2.66 -22.91
CA ASP A 132 -1.19 3.46 -23.96
C ASP A 132 -0.09 2.64 -24.72
N ARG A 133 0.19 1.40 -24.27
CA ARG A 133 1.14 0.43 -24.87
C ARG A 133 0.44 -0.72 -25.59
N VAL A 134 -0.87 -0.61 -25.84
CA VAL A 134 -1.75 -1.65 -26.39
C VAL A 134 -2.55 -1.08 -27.56
N ARG A 135 -2.48 -1.75 -28.72
CA ARG A 135 -3.10 -1.33 -29.99
C ARG A 135 -3.38 -2.55 -30.88
N THR A 136 -4.40 -2.52 -31.73
CA THR A 136 -4.64 -3.56 -32.74
C THR A 136 -3.87 -3.29 -34.03
N ASN A 137 -3.61 -4.35 -34.79
CA ASN A 137 -3.00 -4.27 -36.11
C ASN A 137 -4.07 -3.89 -37.14
N PRO A 138 -4.11 -2.66 -37.68
CA PRO A 138 -5.21 -2.19 -38.52
C PRO A 138 -5.32 -2.91 -39.87
N ARG A 139 -4.31 -3.69 -40.27
CA ARG A 139 -4.35 -4.56 -41.46
C ARG A 139 -5.07 -5.89 -41.22
N ARG A 140 -5.21 -6.31 -39.95
CA ARG A 140 -5.95 -7.53 -39.53
C ARG A 140 -7.27 -7.17 -38.83
N PHE A 141 -7.21 -6.29 -37.83
CA PHE A 141 -8.34 -5.84 -37.03
C PHE A 141 -8.26 -4.33 -36.79
N ARG A 142 -9.20 -3.57 -37.34
CA ARG A 142 -9.32 -2.11 -37.21
C ARG A 142 -9.62 -1.70 -35.76
N SER A 143 -10.26 -2.57 -34.99
CA SER A 143 -10.51 -2.36 -33.56
C SER A 143 -10.52 -3.68 -32.77
N VAL A 144 -10.56 -3.60 -31.43
CA VAL A 144 -10.66 -4.80 -30.58
C VAL A 144 -12.04 -5.44 -30.67
N GLU A 145 -13.09 -4.67 -30.94
CA GLU A 145 -14.43 -5.18 -31.22
C GLU A 145 -14.43 -6.11 -32.44
N GLU A 146 -13.73 -5.75 -33.52
CA GLU A 146 -13.59 -6.60 -34.72
C GLU A 146 -12.81 -7.89 -34.42
N MET A 147 -11.72 -7.80 -33.65
CA MET A 147 -10.99 -8.97 -33.16
C MET A 147 -11.86 -9.88 -32.29
N VAL A 148 -12.65 -9.31 -31.37
CA VAL A 148 -13.53 -10.09 -30.49
C VAL A 148 -14.67 -10.72 -31.29
N ALA A 149 -15.23 -10.04 -32.28
CA ALA A 149 -16.23 -10.60 -33.19
C ALA A 149 -15.68 -11.83 -33.95
N TYR A 150 -14.44 -11.78 -34.43
CA TYR A 150 -13.74 -12.95 -34.98
C TYR A 150 -13.60 -14.08 -33.93
N THR A 151 -13.13 -13.78 -32.71
CA THR A 151 -13.00 -14.85 -31.70
C THR A 151 -14.35 -15.47 -31.30
N CYS A 152 -15.42 -14.67 -31.31
CA CYS A 152 -16.79 -15.11 -31.09
C CYS A 152 -17.30 -16.02 -32.22
N SER A 153 -17.04 -15.68 -33.50
CA SER A 153 -17.46 -16.52 -34.62
C SER A 153 -16.77 -17.88 -34.61
N VAL A 154 -15.45 -17.92 -34.32
CA VAL A 154 -14.68 -19.17 -34.20
C VAL A 154 -15.12 -20.00 -32.98
N GLU A 155 -15.39 -19.38 -31.83
CA GLU A 155 -15.95 -20.09 -30.66
C GLU A 155 -17.44 -20.47 -30.81
N LYS A 156 -18.11 -20.07 -31.92
CA LYS A 156 -19.57 -20.22 -32.15
C LYS A 156 -20.42 -19.56 -31.05
N ARG A 157 -20.07 -18.34 -30.66
CA ARG A 157 -20.71 -17.55 -29.60
C ARG A 157 -21.24 -16.23 -30.14
N GLU A 158 -22.34 -15.76 -29.57
CA GLU A 158 -22.88 -14.44 -29.87
C GLU A 158 -21.87 -13.33 -29.52
N PHE A 159 -21.59 -12.46 -30.47
CA PHE A 159 -20.84 -11.23 -30.24
C PHE A 159 -21.76 -10.15 -29.66
N VAL A 160 -21.38 -9.56 -28.53
CA VAL A 160 -22.17 -8.52 -27.86
C VAL A 160 -21.24 -7.35 -27.52
N GLU A 161 -21.26 -6.29 -28.32
CA GLU A 161 -20.37 -5.12 -28.18
C GLU A 161 -20.45 -4.49 -26.78
N SER A 162 -21.64 -4.44 -26.18
CA SER A 162 -21.85 -3.89 -24.84
C SER A 162 -21.16 -4.70 -23.73
N ARG A 163 -20.59 -5.88 -24.03
CA ARG A 163 -19.74 -6.65 -23.12
C ARG A 163 -18.26 -6.31 -23.18
N ILE A 164 -17.87 -5.32 -23.99
CA ILE A 164 -16.49 -4.84 -24.12
C ILE A 164 -16.35 -3.48 -23.40
N HIS A 165 -15.39 -3.41 -22.49
CA HIS A 165 -15.13 -2.20 -21.70
C HIS A 165 -14.42 -1.14 -22.53
N LYS A 166 -15.14 -0.16 -23.11
CA LYS A 166 -14.56 0.82 -24.06
C LYS A 166 -13.36 1.63 -23.55
N ASN A 167 -13.26 1.87 -22.24
CA ASN A 167 -12.06 2.46 -21.64
C ASN A 167 -10.97 1.38 -21.42
N THR A 168 -9.92 1.40 -22.26
CA THR A 168 -8.75 0.50 -22.20
C THR A 168 -7.99 0.55 -20.88
N ARG A 169 -8.04 1.67 -20.14
CA ARG A 169 -7.41 1.78 -18.81
C ARG A 169 -8.09 0.95 -17.73
N ALA A 170 -9.34 0.52 -17.92
CA ALA A 170 -10.01 -0.39 -16.98
C ALA A 170 -9.68 -1.87 -17.25
N TRP A 171 -9.03 -2.19 -18.37
CA TRP A 171 -8.65 -3.56 -18.73
C TRP A 171 -7.60 -4.09 -17.78
N TYR A 172 -7.57 -5.41 -17.55
CA TYR A 172 -6.62 -6.03 -16.62
C TYR A 172 -5.86 -7.19 -17.25
N GLY A 173 -4.58 -7.31 -16.88
CA GLY A 173 -3.62 -8.24 -17.49
C GLY A 173 -3.51 -9.58 -16.75
N ASN A 174 -2.77 -10.50 -17.36
CA ASN A 174 -2.25 -11.74 -16.78
C ASN A 174 -1.03 -12.14 -17.63
N ASN A 175 0.13 -11.53 -17.33
CA ASN A 175 1.13 -11.18 -18.34
C ASN A 175 0.42 -10.55 -19.57
N GLY A 176 0.89 -10.78 -20.79
CA GLY A 176 0.30 -10.20 -22.00
C GLY A 176 -1.15 -10.58 -22.34
N LEU A 177 -1.81 -11.49 -21.62
CA LEU A 177 -3.24 -11.76 -21.82
C LEU A 177 -4.09 -10.59 -21.32
N VAL A 178 -5.01 -10.10 -22.17
CA VAL A 178 -5.85 -8.94 -21.84
C VAL A 178 -7.28 -9.38 -21.49
N ARG A 179 -7.87 -8.70 -20.50
CA ARG A 179 -9.29 -8.84 -20.11
C ARG A 179 -9.99 -7.49 -20.15
N PHE A 180 -11.13 -7.45 -20.84
CA PHE A 180 -11.92 -6.24 -21.12
C PHE A 180 -13.43 -6.46 -20.88
N GLU A 181 -13.80 -7.42 -20.03
CA GLU A 181 -15.20 -7.80 -19.80
C GLU A 181 -16.00 -6.65 -19.16
N PHE A 182 -17.20 -6.37 -19.69
CA PHE A 182 -18.17 -5.43 -19.11
C PHE A 182 -19.57 -6.07 -18.99
N PRO A 183 -20.32 -5.82 -17.90
CA PRO A 183 -19.81 -5.39 -16.59
C PRO A 183 -18.75 -6.36 -16.06
N ILE A 184 -17.94 -5.91 -15.10
CA ILE A 184 -16.85 -6.71 -14.53
C ILE A 184 -17.40 -8.02 -13.96
N SER A 185 -16.86 -9.14 -14.43
CA SER A 185 -17.18 -10.49 -13.94
C SER A 185 -16.02 -11.05 -13.13
N GLU A 186 -16.22 -11.26 -11.82
CA GLU A 186 -15.24 -11.87 -10.94
C GLU A 186 -15.53 -13.35 -10.70
N GLY A 187 -14.47 -14.16 -10.56
CA GLY A 187 -14.57 -15.61 -10.52
C GLY A 187 -13.58 -16.30 -9.59
N ASP A 188 -14.08 -17.32 -8.89
CA ASP A 188 -13.41 -18.01 -7.77
C ASP A 188 -12.45 -19.12 -8.16
N SER A 189 -11.95 -19.14 -9.41
CA SER A 189 -10.96 -20.13 -9.83
C SER A 189 -9.78 -20.17 -8.85
N GLY A 190 -9.53 -21.34 -8.26
CA GLY A 190 -8.53 -21.59 -7.22
C GLY A 190 -8.92 -21.20 -5.79
N VAL A 191 -9.90 -20.29 -5.58
CA VAL A 191 -10.13 -19.68 -4.25
C VAL A 191 -10.63 -20.68 -3.21
N GLY A 192 -11.56 -21.56 -3.57
CA GLY A 192 -12.04 -22.61 -2.65
C GLY A 192 -10.96 -23.65 -2.34
N MET A 193 -10.22 -24.08 -3.37
CA MET A 193 -9.10 -25.04 -3.23
C MET A 193 -8.00 -24.52 -2.29
N ILE A 194 -7.60 -23.26 -2.47
CA ILE A 194 -6.56 -22.61 -1.65
C ILE A 194 -7.06 -22.40 -0.21
N ARG A 195 -8.34 -22.06 -0.02
CA ARG A 195 -8.94 -21.97 1.32
C ARG A 195 -8.92 -23.34 2.02
N ASP A 196 -9.37 -24.39 1.34
CA ASP A 196 -9.40 -25.76 1.88
C ASP A 196 -8.00 -26.26 2.24
N MET A 197 -6.99 -25.96 1.41
CA MET A 197 -5.58 -26.25 1.68
C MET A 197 -5.09 -25.59 2.97
N LEU A 198 -5.28 -24.26 3.10
CA LEU A 198 -4.84 -23.50 4.28
C LEU A 198 -5.66 -23.84 5.54
N ALA A 199 -6.96 -24.12 5.40
CA ALA A 199 -7.82 -24.56 6.49
C ALA A 199 -7.53 -26.00 6.93
N THR A 200 -7.01 -26.85 6.04
CA THR A 200 -6.54 -28.20 6.40
C THR A 200 -5.18 -28.12 7.09
N LEU A 201 -4.27 -27.28 6.57
CA LEU A 201 -3.00 -26.97 7.22
C LEU A 201 -3.16 -26.50 8.67
N LEU A 202 -4.05 -25.55 8.92
CA LEU A 202 -4.31 -25.03 10.28
C LEU A 202 -4.98 -26.03 11.22
N ARG A 203 -5.66 -27.06 10.70
CA ARG A 203 -6.25 -28.14 11.50
C ARG A 203 -5.25 -29.26 11.81
N GLU A 204 -4.31 -29.52 10.92
CA GLU A 204 -3.40 -30.67 10.99
C GLU A 204 -1.95 -30.32 11.35
N ARG A 205 -1.56 -29.04 11.40
CA ARG A 205 -0.18 -28.58 11.68
C ARG A 205 -0.16 -27.34 12.57
N SER A 206 0.94 -27.15 13.32
CA SER A 206 1.13 -25.96 14.17
C SER A 206 1.82 -24.84 13.36
N ILE A 207 1.01 -23.92 12.87
CA ILE A 207 1.48 -22.81 12.01
C ILE A 207 1.80 -21.59 12.87
N PRO A 208 2.98 -20.94 12.69
CA PRO A 208 3.29 -19.70 13.38
C PRO A 208 2.34 -18.59 12.95
N SER A 209 2.29 -17.52 13.74
CA SER A 209 1.64 -16.30 13.29
C SER A 209 2.28 -15.77 12.00
N CYS A 210 1.49 -15.39 11.01
CA CYS A 210 2.01 -14.88 9.75
C CYS A 210 0.99 -14.00 9.03
N GLU A 211 1.49 -13.07 8.23
CA GLU A 211 0.71 -12.34 7.23
C GLU A 211 1.40 -12.49 5.89
N VAL A 212 0.63 -12.89 4.87
CA VAL A 212 1.10 -13.11 3.50
C VAL A 212 0.01 -12.74 2.51
N PHE A 213 0.42 -12.41 1.29
CA PHE A 213 -0.48 -12.31 0.16
C PHE A 213 -0.33 -13.53 -0.74
N LEU A 214 -1.41 -14.01 -1.33
CA LEU A 214 -1.40 -15.04 -2.36
C LEU A 214 -1.76 -14.40 -3.70
N ASN A 215 -0.84 -14.57 -4.65
CA ASN A 215 -1.00 -14.19 -6.04
C ASN A 215 -2.02 -15.14 -6.70
N LYS A 216 -3.14 -14.56 -7.18
CA LYS A 216 -4.24 -15.29 -7.85
C LYS A 216 -4.00 -15.43 -9.37
N ARG A 217 -2.84 -15.04 -9.87
CA ARG A 217 -2.47 -15.03 -11.30
C ARG A 217 -1.64 -16.25 -11.65
N ASP A 218 -1.58 -16.56 -12.94
CA ASP A 218 -0.82 -17.73 -13.42
C ASP A 218 0.69 -17.43 -13.43
N PHE A 219 1.05 -16.15 -13.55
CA PHE A 219 2.43 -15.64 -13.58
C PHE A 219 2.82 -15.04 -12.23
N PRO A 220 4.10 -15.12 -11.83
CA PRO A 220 4.63 -14.34 -10.72
C PRO A 220 4.54 -12.84 -11.01
N ILE A 221 4.44 -12.02 -9.96
CA ILE A 221 4.11 -10.60 -10.08
C ILE A 221 5.18 -9.64 -9.59
N LEU A 222 6.13 -10.06 -8.74
CA LEU A 222 7.16 -9.19 -8.17
C LEU A 222 8.57 -9.58 -8.65
N LYS A 223 9.23 -8.75 -9.45
CA LYS A 223 10.62 -8.97 -9.87
C LYS A 223 11.64 -8.51 -8.81
N LYS A 224 12.76 -9.22 -8.73
CA LYS A 224 13.85 -8.97 -7.78
C LYS A 224 14.71 -7.74 -8.11
N ASP A 225 14.82 -7.42 -9.40
CA ASP A 225 15.64 -6.31 -9.93
C ASP A 225 14.98 -4.93 -9.76
N GLY A 226 13.69 -4.87 -9.39
CA GLY A 226 12.94 -3.63 -9.28
C GLY A 226 12.40 -3.11 -10.61
N THR A 227 12.31 -3.94 -11.65
CA THR A 227 11.54 -3.67 -12.87
C THR A 227 10.06 -4.10 -12.71
N GLU A 228 9.22 -3.63 -13.62
CA GLU A 228 7.84 -4.07 -13.76
C GLU A 228 7.77 -5.57 -14.16
N SER A 229 6.84 -6.32 -13.57
CA SER A 229 6.43 -7.62 -14.12
C SER A 229 5.46 -7.41 -15.29
N TYR A 230 5.09 -8.49 -15.98
CA TYR A 230 4.29 -8.52 -17.21
C TYR A 230 5.03 -7.87 -18.40
N ASP A 231 6.16 -8.47 -18.75
CA ASP A 231 7.12 -8.06 -19.77
C ASP A 231 6.48 -7.82 -21.15
N SER A 232 5.39 -8.51 -21.50
CA SER A 232 4.58 -8.20 -22.69
C SER A 232 4.13 -6.74 -22.76
N PHE A 233 3.81 -6.13 -21.62
CA PHE A 233 3.41 -4.72 -21.53
C PHE A 233 4.59 -3.80 -21.25
N PHE A 234 5.49 -4.22 -20.35
CA PHE A 234 6.50 -3.34 -19.78
C PHE A 234 7.92 -3.55 -20.28
N GLY A 235 8.28 -4.72 -20.81
CA GLY A 235 9.67 -5.11 -21.02
C GLY A 235 10.50 -4.85 -19.76
N ASN A 236 11.68 -4.25 -19.92
CA ASN A 236 12.57 -3.90 -18.81
C ASN A 236 12.27 -2.49 -18.23
N THR A 237 11.01 -2.04 -18.20
CA THR A 237 10.66 -0.75 -17.57
C THR A 237 10.90 -0.84 -16.04
N PRO A 238 11.59 0.13 -15.40
CA PRO A 238 11.70 0.19 -13.94
C PRO A 238 10.33 0.32 -13.26
N LEU A 239 10.13 -0.30 -12.10
CA LEU A 239 8.92 -0.13 -11.29
C LEU A 239 8.87 1.31 -10.75
N LEU A 240 7.94 2.12 -11.28
CA LEU A 240 7.82 3.55 -10.91
C LEU A 240 6.79 3.80 -9.82
N SER A 241 5.60 3.20 -9.93
CA SER A 241 4.56 3.21 -8.90
C SER A 241 4.73 2.00 -7.97
N HIS A 242 4.41 2.16 -6.68
CA HIS A 242 4.46 1.07 -5.69
C HIS A 242 5.83 0.37 -5.57
N ARG A 243 6.92 1.11 -5.80
CA ARG A 243 8.30 0.67 -5.52
C ARG A 243 8.62 0.89 -4.05
N TYR A 244 8.56 -0.17 -3.25
CA TYR A 244 8.79 -0.14 -1.81
C TYR A 244 10.11 -0.82 -1.43
N ASN A 245 10.66 -0.42 -0.27
CA ASN A 245 11.90 -0.98 0.27
C ASN A 245 11.72 -2.43 0.75
N ARG A 246 10.54 -2.74 1.30
CA ARG A 246 10.13 -4.06 1.76
C ARG A 246 8.72 -4.37 1.22
N TYR A 247 8.40 -5.65 1.22
CA TYR A 247 7.08 -6.17 0.85
C TYR A 247 6.70 -7.27 1.85
N CYS A 248 5.40 -7.42 2.09
CA CYS A 248 4.84 -8.61 2.70
C CYS A 248 5.01 -9.80 1.73
N PRO A 249 5.27 -11.04 2.21
CA PRO A 249 5.61 -12.15 1.33
C PRO A 249 4.46 -12.48 0.38
N ILE A 250 4.79 -12.62 -0.91
CA ILE A 250 3.82 -12.97 -1.96
C ILE A 250 4.01 -14.44 -2.30
N LEU A 251 2.98 -15.25 -2.07
CA LEU A 251 2.95 -16.67 -2.40
C LEU A 251 2.29 -16.87 -3.77
N GLY A 252 2.93 -17.61 -4.67
CA GLY A 252 2.45 -17.85 -6.04
C GLY A 252 2.25 -19.34 -6.35
N MET A 253 1.46 -19.63 -7.37
CA MET A 253 1.38 -21.00 -7.93
C MET A 253 2.62 -21.33 -8.79
N THR A 254 3.26 -20.29 -9.33
CA THR A 254 4.52 -20.35 -10.08
C THR A 254 5.50 -19.29 -9.59
N THR A 255 6.77 -19.44 -9.92
CA THR A 255 7.82 -18.42 -9.78
C THR A 255 8.81 -18.51 -10.94
N SER A 256 9.79 -17.62 -11.03
CA SER A 256 11.01 -17.81 -11.84
C SER A 256 12.23 -17.27 -11.11
N CYS A 257 13.43 -17.53 -11.62
CA CYS A 257 14.68 -17.05 -11.03
C CYS A 257 14.70 -15.51 -10.85
N HIS A 258 14.04 -14.77 -11.76
CA HIS A 258 13.90 -13.31 -11.75
C HIS A 258 12.88 -12.79 -10.73
N HIS A 259 11.93 -13.62 -10.27
CA HIS A 259 10.82 -13.20 -9.42
C HIS A 259 11.04 -13.54 -7.94
N ALA A 260 10.43 -12.72 -7.08
CA ALA A 260 10.44 -12.84 -5.62
C ALA A 260 9.26 -13.68 -5.09
N ASP A 261 8.19 -13.87 -5.88
CA ASP A 261 7.06 -14.75 -5.54
C ASP A 261 7.56 -16.11 -5.02
N ILE A 262 7.00 -16.57 -3.90
CA ILE A 262 7.39 -17.83 -3.26
C ILE A 262 6.40 -18.91 -3.71
N PRO A 263 6.85 -19.97 -4.40
CA PRO A 263 5.95 -20.96 -4.94
C PRO A 263 5.39 -21.87 -3.83
N ILE A 264 4.08 -22.11 -3.87
CA ILE A 264 3.33 -23.02 -2.99
C ILE A 264 2.68 -24.15 -3.78
N PRO A 265 2.18 -25.22 -3.12
CA PRO A 265 1.43 -26.26 -3.81
C PRO A 265 0.31 -25.67 -4.66
N THR A 266 0.24 -26.10 -5.91
CA THR A 266 -0.74 -25.55 -6.86
C THR A 266 -2.15 -25.98 -6.42
N TRP A 267 -3.16 -25.21 -6.78
CA TRP A 267 -4.54 -25.61 -6.48
C TRP A 267 -4.98 -26.88 -7.24
N GLU A 268 -4.30 -27.24 -8.34
CA GLU A 268 -4.50 -28.54 -9.02
C GLU A 268 -3.80 -29.69 -8.27
N ASP A 269 -2.58 -29.48 -7.77
CA ASP A 269 -1.89 -30.41 -6.87
C ASP A 269 -2.72 -30.70 -5.62
N TRP A 270 -3.27 -29.66 -4.99
CA TRP A 270 -4.13 -29.81 -3.81
C TRP A 270 -5.43 -30.55 -4.16
N CYS A 271 -6.10 -30.24 -5.27
CA CYS A 271 -7.26 -30.99 -5.74
C CYS A 271 -6.96 -32.49 -5.84
N ARG A 272 -5.83 -32.87 -6.46
CA ARG A 272 -5.40 -34.27 -6.57
C ARG A 272 -5.14 -34.90 -5.21
N ALA A 273 -4.33 -34.25 -4.38
CA ALA A 273 -3.94 -34.78 -3.06
C ALA A 273 -5.14 -34.93 -2.10
N ALA A 274 -6.04 -33.94 -2.07
CA ALA A 274 -7.25 -33.97 -1.25
C ALA A 274 -8.30 -34.97 -1.78
N TYR A 275 -8.42 -35.13 -3.10
CA TYR A 275 -9.29 -36.17 -3.67
C TYR A 275 -8.78 -37.58 -3.36
N TRP A 276 -7.47 -37.83 -3.49
CA TRP A 276 -6.89 -39.15 -3.17
C TRP A 276 -6.99 -39.47 -1.69
N ALA A 277 -6.68 -38.52 -0.80
CA ALA A 277 -6.67 -38.80 0.64
C ALA A 277 -8.07 -38.81 1.30
N ASP A 278 -9.00 -37.95 0.86
CA ASP A 278 -10.31 -37.74 1.53
C ASP A 278 -11.54 -37.86 0.60
N GLY A 279 -11.34 -37.99 -0.73
CA GLY A 279 -12.45 -37.96 -1.69
C GLY A 279 -13.08 -36.59 -1.93
N ARG A 280 -12.41 -35.48 -1.55
CA ARG A 280 -12.93 -34.12 -1.74
C ARG A 280 -13.00 -33.76 -3.23
N LEU A 281 -14.15 -33.25 -3.69
CA LEU A 281 -14.40 -32.79 -5.06
C LEU A 281 -14.66 -31.28 -5.07
N PHE A 282 -14.08 -30.55 -6.03
CA PHE A 282 -14.09 -29.09 -6.05
C PHE A 282 -14.93 -28.46 -7.20
N PRO A 283 -15.57 -27.29 -6.97
CA PRO A 283 -16.55 -26.62 -7.84
C PRO A 283 -16.28 -26.49 -9.34
N LYS A 284 -15.03 -26.36 -9.76
CA LYS A 284 -14.66 -25.98 -11.14
C LYS A 284 -14.70 -27.17 -12.11
N GLU A 285 -14.59 -28.38 -11.56
CA GLU A 285 -14.51 -29.62 -12.33
C GLU A 285 -15.41 -30.73 -11.77
N TYR A 286 -15.59 -30.84 -10.44
CA TYR A 286 -16.12 -32.02 -9.74
C TYR A 286 -15.57 -33.36 -10.27
N ARG A 287 -14.35 -33.33 -10.84
CA ARG A 287 -13.74 -34.50 -11.46
C ARG A 287 -13.19 -35.41 -10.39
N ALA A 288 -13.70 -36.64 -10.37
CA ALA A 288 -12.91 -37.76 -9.88
C ALA A 288 -11.61 -37.83 -10.72
N LEU A 289 -10.49 -38.04 -10.03
CA LEU A 289 -9.21 -38.29 -10.67
C LEU A 289 -8.92 -39.80 -10.58
N PRO A 290 -8.20 -40.39 -11.54
CA PRO A 290 -7.77 -41.79 -11.41
C PRO A 290 -6.96 -41.98 -10.12
N ARG A 291 -7.13 -43.12 -9.46
CA ARG A 291 -6.35 -43.51 -8.29
C ARG A 291 -5.01 -44.10 -8.71
N LEU A 292 -4.06 -44.20 -7.77
CA LEU A 292 -2.70 -44.68 -8.04
C LEU A 292 -2.71 -46.08 -8.67
N GLU A 293 -3.55 -46.97 -8.12
CA GLU A 293 -3.71 -48.36 -8.54
C GLU A 293 -4.19 -48.49 -10.00
N ALA A 294 -4.92 -47.48 -10.51
CA ALA A 294 -5.37 -47.45 -11.89
C ALA A 294 -4.27 -47.06 -12.88
N PHE A 295 -3.26 -46.29 -12.45
CA PHE A 295 -2.03 -46.09 -13.22
C PHE A 295 -1.12 -47.33 -13.15
N ASP A 296 -1.05 -47.96 -11.97
CA ASP A 296 -0.19 -49.12 -11.72
C ASP A 296 -0.67 -50.37 -12.50
N ALA A 297 -1.96 -50.44 -12.83
CA ALA A 297 -2.55 -51.43 -13.73
C ALA A 297 -2.07 -51.33 -15.20
N ILE A 298 -1.30 -50.29 -15.57
CA ILE A 298 -0.76 -50.09 -16.92
C ILE A 298 0.77 -50.37 -16.89
N PRO A 299 1.21 -51.63 -17.07
CA PRO A 299 2.63 -51.98 -17.00
C PRO A 299 3.42 -51.33 -18.15
N TRP A 300 4.71 -51.06 -17.91
CA TRP A 300 5.61 -50.42 -18.88
C TRP A 300 5.61 -51.09 -20.26
N SER A 301 5.54 -52.42 -20.31
CA SER A 301 5.51 -53.22 -21.54
C SER A 301 4.22 -53.07 -22.36
N ALA A 302 3.12 -52.62 -21.75
CA ALA A 302 1.84 -52.36 -22.43
C ALA A 302 1.71 -50.90 -22.93
N LYS A 303 2.67 -50.02 -22.59
CA LYS A 303 2.64 -48.62 -23.00
C LYS A 303 3.17 -48.46 -24.44
N ARG A 304 2.49 -47.64 -25.24
CA ARG A 304 2.85 -47.35 -26.65
C ARG A 304 4.17 -46.57 -26.72
N PRO A 305 5.10 -46.88 -27.63
CA PRO A 305 6.39 -46.17 -27.76
C PRO A 305 6.28 -44.83 -28.52
N THR A 306 5.17 -44.10 -28.31
CA THR A 306 4.85 -42.81 -28.93
C THR A 306 4.83 -41.72 -27.86
N ALA A 307 5.29 -40.51 -28.17
CA ALA A 307 5.10 -39.36 -27.30
C ALA A 307 3.70 -38.75 -27.48
N VAL A 308 3.01 -38.44 -26.38
CA VAL A 308 1.65 -37.86 -26.43
C VAL A 308 1.57 -36.48 -25.82
N PHE A 309 0.74 -35.61 -26.43
CA PHE A 309 0.26 -34.38 -25.81
C PHE A 309 -1.22 -34.13 -26.14
N ARG A 310 -1.99 -33.73 -25.12
CA ARG A 310 -3.35 -33.19 -25.27
C ARG A 310 -3.57 -31.97 -24.39
N GLY A 311 -3.98 -30.85 -24.98
CA GLY A 311 -4.35 -29.67 -24.21
C GLY A 311 -4.92 -28.55 -25.06
N ALA A 312 -5.47 -27.52 -24.41
CA ALA A 312 -5.85 -26.29 -25.10
C ALA A 312 -4.61 -25.52 -25.57
N SER A 313 -4.77 -24.65 -26.59
CA SER A 313 -3.72 -23.76 -27.12
C SER A 313 -3.39 -22.57 -26.20
N THR A 314 -3.37 -22.82 -24.89
CA THR A 314 -2.88 -21.86 -23.88
C THR A 314 -1.40 -21.59 -24.12
N GLY A 315 -1.06 -20.33 -24.31
CA GLY A 315 0.28 -19.84 -24.54
C GLY A 315 0.24 -18.32 -24.62
N LEU A 316 1.40 -17.68 -24.54
CA LEU A 316 1.51 -16.25 -24.84
C LEU A 316 1.59 -16.01 -26.35
N GLY A 317 2.24 -16.92 -27.08
CA GLY A 317 2.28 -16.93 -28.53
C GLY A 317 0.95 -17.29 -29.20
N THR A 318 0.86 -16.98 -30.49
CA THR A 318 -0.32 -17.12 -31.34
C THR A 318 -0.06 -17.91 -32.63
N THR A 319 1.19 -18.26 -32.93
CA THR A 319 1.61 -18.97 -34.15
C THR A 319 2.44 -20.21 -33.81
N THR A 320 2.75 -21.03 -34.81
CA THR A 320 3.59 -22.23 -34.69
C THR A 320 5.02 -21.93 -34.23
N GLU A 321 5.54 -20.73 -34.48
CA GLU A 321 6.94 -20.34 -34.19
C GLU A 321 7.12 -19.83 -32.75
N ASN A 322 6.04 -19.44 -32.07
CA ASN A 322 6.12 -18.82 -30.74
C ASN A 322 5.18 -19.42 -29.68
N ASN A 323 4.45 -20.47 -30.02
CA ASN A 323 3.63 -21.23 -29.08
C ASN A 323 3.97 -22.71 -29.21
N PRO A 324 4.69 -23.32 -28.24
CA PRO A 324 5.17 -24.69 -28.38
C PRO A 324 4.03 -25.71 -28.54
N ARG A 325 2.83 -25.42 -28.03
CA ARG A 325 1.66 -26.30 -28.21
C ARG A 325 1.14 -26.28 -29.65
N LEU A 326 1.24 -25.14 -30.34
CA LEU A 326 0.91 -25.06 -31.77
C LEU A 326 2.02 -25.72 -32.60
N MET A 327 3.29 -25.44 -32.27
CA MET A 327 4.48 -26.04 -32.90
C MET A 327 4.39 -27.58 -32.95
N PHE A 328 4.27 -28.23 -31.78
CA PHE A 328 4.24 -29.70 -31.73
C PHE A 328 2.95 -30.32 -32.27
N SER A 329 1.84 -29.57 -32.31
CA SER A 329 0.62 -30.05 -32.99
C SER A 329 0.75 -30.01 -34.52
N ALA A 330 1.47 -29.01 -35.06
CA ALA A 330 1.83 -28.97 -36.48
C ALA A 330 2.84 -30.07 -36.83
N GLU A 331 3.86 -30.28 -36.00
CA GLU A 331 4.83 -31.35 -36.16
C GLU A 331 4.17 -32.75 -36.16
N SER A 332 3.25 -33.00 -35.24
CA SER A 332 2.50 -34.27 -35.18
C SER A 332 1.65 -34.52 -36.42
N ALA A 333 1.11 -33.47 -37.06
CA ALA A 333 0.38 -33.58 -38.33
C ALA A 333 1.26 -34.06 -39.50
N GLY A 334 2.59 -33.91 -39.40
CA GLY A 334 3.56 -34.49 -40.35
C GLY A 334 3.68 -36.02 -40.26
N GLY A 335 3.20 -36.64 -39.16
CA GLY A 335 3.02 -38.09 -39.07
C GLY A 335 4.30 -38.93 -39.11
N ARG A 336 5.46 -38.39 -38.69
CA ARG A 336 6.75 -39.11 -38.67
C ARG A 336 6.67 -40.38 -37.79
N ARG A 337 7.23 -41.49 -38.29
CA ARG A 337 7.18 -42.82 -37.65
C ARG A 337 8.54 -43.45 -37.42
N HIS A 338 8.64 -44.26 -36.36
CA HIS A 338 9.72 -45.21 -36.11
C HIS A 338 9.15 -46.62 -36.23
N ALA A 339 9.62 -47.39 -37.22
CA ALA A 339 8.91 -48.58 -37.69
C ALA A 339 7.41 -48.25 -37.94
N ASP A 340 6.49 -49.01 -37.35
CA ASP A 340 5.05 -48.79 -37.50
C ASP A 340 4.48 -47.72 -36.54
N ASP A 341 5.19 -47.37 -35.47
CA ASP A 341 4.71 -46.44 -34.42
C ASP A 341 4.98 -44.97 -34.76
N LEU A 342 4.10 -44.06 -34.31
CA LEU A 342 4.32 -42.61 -34.43
C LEU A 342 5.38 -42.16 -33.42
N TYR A 343 6.25 -41.22 -33.81
CA TYR A 343 7.07 -40.50 -32.84
C TYR A 343 6.22 -39.63 -31.91
N LEU A 344 5.24 -38.91 -32.48
CA LEU A 344 4.47 -37.88 -31.80
C LEU A 344 2.98 -37.91 -32.15
N ASP A 345 2.17 -38.01 -31.11
CA ASP A 345 0.71 -37.87 -31.09
C ASP A 345 0.34 -36.64 -30.24
N ALA A 346 0.51 -35.44 -30.79
CA ALA A 346 0.22 -34.17 -30.12
C ALA A 346 -0.94 -33.43 -30.80
N GLY A 347 -1.84 -32.85 -30.01
CA GLY A 347 -2.90 -32.03 -30.58
C GLY A 347 -3.63 -31.10 -29.62
N ILE A 348 -4.22 -30.07 -30.21
CA ILE A 348 -5.00 -29.05 -29.52
C ILE A 348 -6.44 -29.53 -29.30
N THR A 349 -6.88 -29.58 -28.04
CA THR A 349 -8.23 -30.02 -27.67
C THR A 349 -9.25 -28.88 -27.59
N ARG A 350 -8.77 -27.63 -27.57
CA ARG A 350 -9.60 -26.42 -27.58
C ARG A 350 -8.76 -25.19 -27.91
N TRP A 351 -9.26 -24.35 -28.80
CA TRP A 351 -8.68 -23.04 -29.06
C TRP A 351 -8.84 -22.11 -27.84
N ASN A 352 -7.74 -21.50 -27.40
CA ASN A 352 -7.76 -20.38 -26.48
C ASN A 352 -7.56 -19.10 -27.30
N LEU A 353 -8.64 -18.36 -27.58
CA LEU A 353 -8.63 -17.21 -28.48
C LEU A 353 -8.60 -15.85 -27.77
N ARG A 354 -8.27 -15.80 -26.47
CA ARG A 354 -8.21 -14.52 -25.73
C ARG A 354 -7.18 -13.56 -26.38
N PRO A 355 -7.54 -12.31 -26.68
CA PRO A 355 -6.57 -11.31 -27.17
C PRO A 355 -5.37 -11.17 -26.23
N ARG A 356 -4.17 -11.12 -26.82
CA ARG A 356 -2.91 -11.05 -26.07
C ARG A 356 -1.86 -10.22 -26.78
N LYS A 357 -0.91 -9.73 -26.00
CA LYS A 357 0.33 -9.09 -26.46
C LYS A 357 1.51 -10.03 -26.23
N HIS A 358 2.29 -10.28 -27.27
CA HIS A 358 3.53 -11.06 -27.18
C HIS A 358 4.75 -10.14 -27.39
N PRO A 359 5.88 -10.33 -26.69
CA PRO A 359 7.07 -9.48 -26.86
C PRO A 359 7.60 -9.38 -28.31
N SER A 360 7.39 -10.43 -29.12
CA SER A 360 7.81 -10.42 -30.54
C SER A 360 6.94 -9.54 -31.46
N PHE A 361 5.80 -9.00 -31.00
CA PHE A 361 4.85 -8.28 -31.85
C PHE A 361 4.45 -6.91 -31.29
N SER A 362 4.22 -5.96 -32.20
CA SER A 362 3.86 -4.55 -31.87
C SER A 362 2.39 -4.32 -31.52
N TYR A 363 1.55 -5.34 -31.60
CA TYR A 363 0.09 -5.25 -31.56
C TYR A 363 -0.52 -6.34 -30.66
N LEU A 364 -1.79 -6.16 -30.28
CA LEU A 364 -2.62 -7.28 -29.84
C LEU A 364 -2.88 -8.20 -31.03
N GLU A 365 -2.80 -9.50 -30.77
CA GLU A 365 -3.12 -10.55 -31.72
C GLU A 365 -3.93 -11.66 -31.01
N THR A 366 -4.48 -12.57 -31.80
CA THR A 366 -5.09 -13.83 -31.35
C THR A 366 -4.61 -14.97 -32.26
N ILE A 367 -5.02 -16.21 -31.97
CA ILE A 367 -4.71 -17.36 -32.83
C ILE A 367 -5.66 -17.31 -34.03
N HIS A 368 -5.09 -17.36 -35.22
CA HIS A 368 -5.83 -17.49 -36.48
C HIS A 368 -6.01 -18.97 -36.81
N VAL A 369 -7.20 -19.50 -36.54
CA VAL A 369 -7.47 -20.94 -36.65
C VAL A 369 -7.40 -21.42 -38.10
N GLU A 370 -7.81 -20.56 -39.04
CA GLU A 370 -7.69 -20.75 -40.49
C GLU A 370 -6.24 -20.79 -41.00
N GLU A 371 -5.27 -20.27 -40.24
CA GLU A 371 -3.83 -20.30 -40.59
C GLU A 371 -3.12 -21.56 -40.03
N MET A 372 -3.81 -22.41 -39.23
CA MET A 372 -3.20 -23.58 -38.59
C MET A 372 -3.20 -24.81 -39.53
N PRO A 373 -2.09 -25.57 -39.64
CA PRO A 373 -2.03 -26.77 -40.49
C PRO A 373 -2.70 -28.02 -39.87
N PHE A 374 -3.46 -27.86 -38.78
CA PHE A 374 -4.10 -28.95 -38.04
C PHE A 374 -5.45 -28.51 -37.43
N GLY A 375 -6.34 -29.48 -37.22
CA GLY A 375 -7.64 -29.29 -36.56
C GLY A 375 -7.61 -29.51 -35.04
N LEU A 376 -8.77 -29.40 -34.41
CA LEU A 376 -8.93 -29.85 -33.02
C LEU A 376 -8.95 -31.39 -32.95
N VAL A 377 -8.42 -31.93 -31.85
CA VAL A 377 -8.46 -33.37 -31.52
C VAL A 377 -9.23 -33.61 -30.22
N GLU A 378 -9.75 -34.82 -30.05
CA GLU A 378 -10.44 -35.20 -28.82
C GLU A 378 -9.49 -35.18 -27.59
N PRO A 379 -9.98 -34.75 -26.41
CA PRO A 379 -9.20 -34.78 -25.19
C PRO A 379 -9.02 -36.22 -24.69
N LEU A 380 -7.80 -36.56 -24.30
CA LEU A 380 -7.51 -37.80 -23.58
C LEU A 380 -7.62 -37.55 -22.07
N ASP A 381 -8.24 -38.47 -21.34
CA ASP A 381 -8.20 -38.50 -19.88
C ASP A 381 -6.78 -38.90 -19.37
N PRO A 382 -6.51 -38.82 -18.04
CA PRO A 382 -5.18 -39.12 -17.52
C PRO A 382 -4.75 -40.59 -17.67
N LEU A 383 -5.67 -41.57 -17.67
CA LEU A 383 -5.33 -42.99 -17.89
C LEU A 383 -5.02 -43.26 -19.36
N ALA A 384 -5.79 -42.66 -20.26
CA ALA A 384 -5.52 -42.73 -21.69
C ALA A 384 -4.14 -42.12 -22.04
N GLN A 385 -3.76 -41.00 -21.41
CA GLN A 385 -2.40 -40.44 -21.54
C GLN A 385 -1.34 -41.37 -20.92
N ALA A 386 -1.61 -41.98 -19.76
CA ALA A 386 -0.71 -42.96 -19.15
C ALA A 386 -0.49 -44.24 -19.98
N SER A 387 -1.28 -44.51 -21.02
CA SER A 387 -1.05 -45.63 -21.96
C SER A 387 0.12 -45.40 -22.94
N TYR A 388 0.76 -44.23 -22.92
CA TYR A 388 1.92 -43.89 -23.74
C TYR A 388 3.20 -43.89 -22.90
N LYS A 389 4.33 -44.31 -23.47
CA LYS A 389 5.64 -44.35 -22.77
C LYS A 389 6.18 -42.95 -22.50
N TYR A 390 5.89 -41.98 -23.37
CA TYR A 390 6.44 -40.62 -23.29
C TYR A 390 5.33 -39.57 -23.23
N LEU A 391 5.40 -38.66 -22.27
CA LEU A 391 4.50 -37.53 -22.08
C LEU A 391 5.23 -36.25 -22.48
N LEU A 392 4.80 -35.59 -23.54
CA LEU A 392 5.40 -34.34 -23.99
C LEU A 392 4.84 -33.18 -23.13
N HIS A 393 5.60 -32.75 -22.15
CA HIS A 393 5.21 -31.71 -21.22
C HIS A 393 5.49 -30.32 -21.82
N LEU A 394 4.42 -29.63 -22.23
CA LEU A 394 4.49 -28.31 -22.84
C LEU A 394 3.93 -27.22 -21.90
N PRO A 395 4.66 -26.10 -21.67
CA PRO A 395 4.16 -25.01 -20.85
C PRO A 395 2.89 -24.38 -21.45
N GLY A 396 2.12 -23.71 -20.60
CA GLY A 396 0.86 -23.07 -20.96
C GLY A 396 1.01 -21.56 -21.04
N HIS A 397 0.17 -20.84 -20.29
CA HIS A 397 0.40 -19.41 -20.06
C HIS A 397 1.68 -19.21 -19.24
N SER A 398 1.79 -19.92 -18.12
CA SER A 398 3.03 -20.14 -17.36
C SER A 398 3.31 -21.65 -17.29
N GLU A 399 3.99 -22.13 -16.24
CA GLU A 399 4.21 -23.56 -16.03
C GLU A 399 2.89 -24.35 -15.95
N ALA A 400 2.85 -25.55 -16.53
CA ALA A 400 1.63 -26.34 -16.62
C ALA A 400 1.45 -27.21 -15.35
N TYR A 401 0.46 -26.88 -14.52
CA TYR A 401 0.18 -27.56 -13.23
C TYR A 401 -0.07 -29.08 -13.33
N ARG A 402 -0.30 -29.61 -14.54
CA ARG A 402 -0.38 -31.06 -14.81
C ARG A 402 0.90 -31.85 -14.48
N LEU A 403 2.07 -31.20 -14.38
CA LEU A 403 3.35 -31.86 -14.11
C LEU A 403 3.25 -32.78 -12.88
N GLY A 404 2.67 -32.29 -11.79
CA GLY A 404 2.49 -33.04 -10.54
C GLY A 404 1.49 -34.19 -10.63
N THR A 405 0.76 -34.35 -11.74
CA THR A 405 -0.07 -35.53 -12.05
C THR A 405 0.64 -36.46 -13.04
N GLU A 406 1.32 -35.92 -14.04
CA GLU A 406 2.09 -36.69 -15.05
C GLU A 406 3.18 -37.54 -14.40
N MET A 407 3.83 -37.05 -13.34
CA MET A 407 4.81 -37.83 -12.58
C MET A 407 4.24 -39.11 -11.95
N PHE A 408 2.92 -39.19 -11.72
CA PHE A 408 2.28 -40.41 -11.23
C PHE A 408 1.92 -41.42 -12.32
N MET A 409 2.01 -41.07 -13.60
CA MET A 409 1.53 -41.92 -14.71
C MET A 409 2.44 -43.11 -15.03
N GLY A 410 3.65 -43.18 -14.46
CA GLY A 410 4.63 -44.22 -14.78
C GLY A 410 5.13 -44.15 -16.23
N SER A 411 5.22 -42.94 -16.77
CA SER A 411 5.67 -42.63 -18.13
C SER A 411 6.78 -41.58 -18.08
N VAL A 412 7.68 -41.58 -19.06
CA VAL A 412 8.77 -40.60 -19.15
C VAL A 412 8.21 -39.22 -19.49
N ILE A 413 8.61 -38.22 -18.74
CA ILE A 413 8.29 -36.82 -19.04
C ILE A 413 9.37 -36.26 -19.97
N LEU A 414 8.99 -35.88 -21.18
CA LEU A 414 9.80 -35.07 -22.10
C LEU A 414 9.51 -33.61 -21.80
N TYR A 415 10.38 -32.96 -21.03
CA TYR A 415 10.13 -31.62 -20.48
C TYR A 415 10.61 -30.51 -21.41
N TYR A 416 9.67 -29.74 -21.95
CA TYR A 416 9.96 -28.51 -22.69
C TYR A 416 10.36 -27.38 -21.74
N PRO A 417 11.43 -26.60 -22.03
CA PRO A 417 11.94 -25.59 -21.11
C PRO A 417 10.92 -24.47 -20.84
N CYS A 418 10.66 -24.18 -19.56
CA CYS A 418 9.86 -23.04 -19.10
C CYS A 418 10.69 -22.10 -18.22
N GLU A 419 10.49 -20.78 -18.38
CA GLU A 419 11.02 -19.77 -17.46
C GLU A 419 10.36 -19.88 -16.07
N TYR A 420 9.07 -20.21 -16.06
CA TYR A 420 8.26 -20.34 -14.85
C TYR A 420 8.32 -21.77 -14.32
N GLN A 421 8.26 -21.91 -13.00
CA GLN A 421 8.41 -23.19 -12.32
C GLN A 421 7.40 -23.33 -11.17
N VAL A 422 6.92 -24.56 -10.95
CA VAL A 422 6.11 -24.94 -9.79
C VAL A 422 6.98 -25.26 -8.57
N TRP A 423 6.37 -25.28 -7.38
CA TRP A 423 7.03 -25.34 -6.06
C TRP A 423 8.05 -26.47 -5.86
N PHE A 424 7.87 -27.63 -6.50
CA PHE A 424 8.78 -28.77 -6.38
C PHE A 424 9.85 -28.86 -7.48
N PHE A 425 9.77 -28.04 -8.54
CA PHE A 425 10.59 -28.22 -9.74
C PHE A 425 12.10 -28.11 -9.45
N GLN A 426 12.49 -27.22 -8.53
CA GLN A 426 13.87 -27.04 -8.05
C GLN A 426 14.54 -28.30 -7.45
N TRP A 427 13.77 -29.36 -7.14
CA TRP A 427 14.28 -30.63 -6.63
C TRP A 427 14.28 -31.75 -7.68
N LEU A 428 13.65 -31.51 -8.84
CA LEU A 428 13.77 -32.41 -9.98
C LEU A 428 15.18 -32.31 -10.55
N LYS A 429 15.62 -33.41 -11.16
CA LYS A 429 16.93 -33.53 -11.81
C LYS A 429 16.73 -34.04 -13.24
N PRO A 430 17.26 -33.33 -14.26
CA PRO A 430 17.22 -33.82 -15.64
C PRO A 430 17.97 -35.15 -15.74
N TRP A 431 17.51 -36.01 -16.65
CA TRP A 431 17.97 -37.39 -16.85
C TRP A 431 17.82 -38.36 -15.67
N VAL A 432 17.26 -37.90 -14.53
CA VAL A 432 16.88 -38.75 -13.39
C VAL A 432 15.36 -38.84 -13.28
N HIS A 433 14.66 -37.72 -13.34
CA HIS A 433 13.19 -37.66 -13.16
C HIS A 433 12.42 -37.27 -14.43
N TYR A 434 13.12 -36.77 -15.45
CA TYR A 434 12.57 -36.35 -16.74
C TYR A 434 13.68 -36.25 -17.77
N VAL A 435 13.32 -36.32 -19.06
CA VAL A 435 14.24 -36.08 -20.18
C VAL A 435 14.10 -34.60 -20.60
N PRO A 436 15.16 -33.78 -20.51
CA PRO A 436 15.10 -32.36 -20.87
C PRO A 436 15.12 -32.15 -22.39
N LEU A 437 14.31 -31.21 -22.87
CA LEU A 437 14.40 -30.66 -24.23
C LEU A 437 15.08 -29.28 -24.21
N VAL A 438 15.64 -28.83 -25.34
CA VAL A 438 16.16 -27.45 -25.53
C VAL A 438 15.15 -26.52 -26.21
N GLY A 439 14.06 -27.05 -26.75
CA GLY A 439 12.91 -26.28 -27.20
C GLY A 439 12.61 -26.27 -28.71
N THR A 440 13.31 -27.08 -29.51
CA THR A 440 13.04 -27.28 -30.95
C THR A 440 12.43 -28.66 -31.22
N THR A 441 11.94 -28.90 -32.45
CA THR A 441 11.40 -30.20 -32.85
C THR A 441 12.52 -31.21 -33.18
N GLU A 442 13.67 -30.76 -33.65
CA GLU A 442 14.85 -31.60 -33.92
C GLU A 442 15.37 -32.25 -32.63
N ASP A 443 15.58 -31.46 -31.58
CA ASP A 443 16.02 -31.97 -30.29
C ASP A 443 15.00 -32.93 -29.65
N PHE A 444 13.71 -32.69 -29.87
CA PHE A 444 12.66 -33.65 -29.49
C PHE A 444 12.83 -34.99 -30.22
N TYR A 445 13.12 -34.99 -31.52
CA TYR A 445 13.38 -36.22 -32.26
C TYR A 445 14.67 -36.91 -31.79
N ASP A 446 15.75 -36.17 -31.57
CA ASP A 446 17.00 -36.72 -31.01
C ASP A 446 16.77 -37.37 -29.63
N LYS A 447 15.92 -36.76 -28.78
CA LYS A 447 15.54 -37.33 -27.48
C LYS A 447 14.67 -38.57 -27.64
N MET A 448 13.76 -38.59 -28.63
CA MET A 448 12.94 -39.75 -28.91
C MET A 448 13.77 -40.93 -29.44
N ASP A 449 14.70 -40.69 -30.36
CA ASP A 449 15.63 -41.71 -30.86
C ASP A 449 16.49 -42.28 -29.72
N TRP A 450 17.00 -41.42 -28.83
CA TRP A 450 17.67 -41.87 -27.61
C TRP A 450 16.75 -42.73 -26.73
N CYS A 451 15.49 -42.32 -26.52
CA CYS A 451 14.55 -43.04 -25.68
C CYS A 451 14.22 -44.44 -26.24
N LEU A 452 13.93 -44.52 -27.54
CA LEU A 452 13.66 -45.77 -28.25
C LEU A 452 14.86 -46.73 -28.19
N ALA A 453 16.09 -46.22 -28.25
CA ALA A 453 17.31 -47.00 -28.08
C ALA A 453 17.67 -47.35 -26.62
N ASN A 454 16.98 -46.78 -25.62
CA ASN A 454 17.33 -46.91 -24.19
C ASN A 454 16.10 -47.20 -23.30
N ASP A 455 15.19 -48.08 -23.75
CA ASP A 455 13.89 -48.35 -23.08
C ASP A 455 14.01 -48.65 -21.57
N ASP A 456 15.05 -49.38 -21.15
CA ASP A 456 15.33 -49.68 -19.74
C ASP A 456 15.64 -48.43 -18.91
N LYS A 457 16.41 -47.48 -19.47
CA LYS A 457 16.69 -46.19 -18.80
C LYS A 457 15.47 -45.29 -18.79
N CYS A 458 14.65 -45.35 -19.83
CA CYS A 458 13.35 -44.67 -19.86
C CYS A 458 12.42 -45.20 -18.75
N ARG A 459 12.36 -46.51 -18.57
CA ARG A 459 11.64 -47.15 -17.46
C ARG A 459 12.19 -46.70 -16.10
N GLU A 460 13.51 -46.61 -15.93
CA GLU A 460 14.14 -46.10 -14.71
C GLU A 460 13.78 -44.63 -14.44
N ILE A 461 13.88 -43.74 -15.45
CA ILE A 461 13.52 -42.32 -15.34
C ILE A 461 12.04 -42.15 -14.95
N ALA A 462 11.14 -42.92 -15.55
CA ALA A 462 9.72 -42.92 -15.22
C ALA A 462 9.45 -43.42 -13.78
N ALA A 463 10.16 -44.46 -13.34
CA ALA A 463 10.07 -44.97 -11.97
C ALA A 463 10.60 -43.96 -10.93
N ASN A 464 11.73 -43.30 -11.21
CA ASN A 464 12.29 -42.24 -10.38
C ASN A 464 11.34 -41.04 -10.27
N ALA A 465 10.69 -40.64 -11.37
CA ALA A 465 9.65 -39.60 -11.36
C ALA A 465 8.48 -40.00 -10.45
N ARG A 466 7.99 -41.23 -10.56
CA ARG A 466 6.91 -41.77 -9.72
C ARG A 466 7.30 -41.81 -8.24
N ALA A 467 8.49 -42.31 -7.91
CA ALA A 467 9.00 -42.37 -6.54
C ALA A 467 9.14 -40.98 -5.91
N PHE A 468 9.66 -39.99 -6.65
CA PHE A 468 9.70 -38.59 -6.21
C PHE A 468 8.29 -38.07 -5.91
N ALA A 469 7.32 -38.36 -6.78
CA ALA A 469 5.95 -37.88 -6.63
C ALA A 469 5.24 -38.50 -5.42
N GLU A 470 5.44 -39.79 -5.16
CA GLU A 470 4.94 -40.48 -3.96
C GLU A 470 5.59 -39.96 -2.67
N GLN A 471 6.87 -39.59 -2.71
CA GLN A 471 7.59 -39.04 -1.56
C GLN A 471 7.22 -37.58 -1.27
N HIS A 472 7.03 -36.75 -2.30
CA HIS A 472 6.99 -35.29 -2.17
C HIS A 472 5.66 -34.63 -2.57
N LEU A 473 4.79 -35.30 -3.34
CA LEU A 473 3.57 -34.72 -3.91
C LEU A 473 2.27 -35.36 -3.36
N THR A 474 2.33 -35.90 -2.15
CA THR A 474 1.17 -36.37 -1.36
C THR A 474 0.58 -35.24 -0.49
N ARG A 475 -0.65 -35.44 0.03
CA ARG A 475 -1.28 -34.44 0.93
C ARG A 475 -0.38 -34.13 2.13
N THR A 476 0.15 -35.16 2.78
CA THR A 476 1.06 -35.03 3.93
C THR A 476 2.30 -34.22 3.57
N ALA A 477 2.98 -34.56 2.47
CA ALA A 477 4.18 -33.84 2.04
C ALA A 477 3.92 -32.36 1.68
N MET A 478 2.77 -32.04 1.07
CA MET A 478 2.35 -30.65 0.82
C MET A 478 2.11 -29.87 2.11
N LEU A 479 1.44 -30.47 3.09
CA LEU A 479 1.20 -29.85 4.39
C LEU A 479 2.51 -29.65 5.17
N ASP A 480 3.42 -30.62 5.11
CA ASP A 480 4.73 -30.52 5.76
C ASP A 480 5.60 -29.43 5.10
N TYR A 481 5.59 -29.33 3.76
CA TYR A 481 6.24 -28.23 3.04
C TYR A 481 5.67 -26.87 3.46
N LEU A 482 4.34 -26.74 3.51
CA LEU A 482 3.67 -25.50 3.91
C LEU A 482 3.99 -25.13 5.37
N GLU A 483 4.00 -26.09 6.30
CA GLU A 483 4.41 -25.84 7.68
C GLU A 483 5.85 -25.31 7.75
N ARG A 484 6.79 -25.99 7.07
CA ARG A 484 8.21 -25.59 7.01
C ARG A 484 8.37 -24.19 6.38
N LEU A 485 7.61 -23.92 5.33
CA LEU A 485 7.54 -22.61 4.67
C LEU A 485 7.08 -21.52 5.64
N PHE A 486 5.94 -21.69 6.32
CA PHE A 486 5.44 -20.68 7.27
C PHE A 486 6.38 -20.49 8.47
N ARG A 487 7.00 -21.57 8.98
CA ARG A 487 8.05 -21.50 10.02
C ARG A 487 9.27 -20.69 9.58
N GLN A 488 9.76 -20.90 8.37
CA GLN A 488 10.89 -20.12 7.84
C GLN A 488 10.49 -18.68 7.47
N LEU A 489 9.26 -18.45 6.99
CA LEU A 489 8.71 -17.11 6.76
C LEU A 489 8.70 -16.30 8.04
N TYR A 490 8.17 -16.84 9.14
CA TYR A 490 8.17 -16.15 10.44
C TYR A 490 9.58 -15.70 10.88
N LYS A 491 10.59 -16.56 10.67
CA LYS A 491 11.99 -16.22 10.96
C LYS A 491 12.52 -15.09 10.08
N THR A 492 12.11 -15.02 8.81
CA THR A 492 12.49 -13.93 7.89
C THR A 492 11.75 -12.64 8.23
N THR A 493 10.41 -12.66 8.27
CA THR A 493 9.58 -11.46 8.46
C THR A 493 9.72 -10.89 9.86
N GLY A 494 10.01 -11.74 10.85
CA GLY A 494 9.85 -11.43 12.25
C GLY A 494 8.39 -11.32 12.65
N ARG A 495 8.17 -10.88 13.90
CA ARG A 495 6.84 -10.55 14.43
C ARG A 495 6.40 -9.21 13.84
N ILE A 496 5.45 -9.25 12.89
CA ILE A 496 4.74 -8.06 12.43
C ILE A 496 3.89 -7.56 13.61
N VAL A 497 4.37 -6.50 14.25
CA VAL A 497 3.59 -5.74 15.22
C VAL A 497 2.70 -4.82 14.42
N HIS A 498 1.41 -5.16 14.34
CA HIS A 498 0.40 -4.13 14.12
C HIS A 498 0.56 -3.13 15.25
N ALA A 499 0.64 -1.84 14.94
CA ALA A 499 0.69 -0.79 15.95
C ALA A 499 -0.38 -1.14 17.00
N PRO A 500 0.03 -1.43 18.25
CA PRO A 500 -0.71 -2.37 19.10
C PRO A 500 -2.11 -1.85 19.31
N ALA A 501 -3.07 -2.71 19.65
CA ALA A 501 -4.50 -2.36 19.64
C ALA A 501 -4.78 -0.97 20.26
N SER A 502 -4.07 -0.57 21.30
CA SER A 502 -3.46 0.76 21.58
C SER A 502 -3.59 1.92 20.55
N SER A 503 -3.45 1.77 19.22
CA SER A 503 -3.73 2.84 18.23
C SER A 503 -5.23 3.09 18.07
N ILE A 504 -6.04 2.30 18.75
CA ILE A 504 -7.48 2.42 18.98
C ILE A 504 -7.76 2.32 20.50
N GLU A 505 -7.07 1.46 21.27
CA GLU A 505 -7.26 1.36 22.73
C GLU A 505 -6.70 2.57 23.51
N HIS A 506 -5.60 3.21 23.08
CA HIS A 506 -5.20 4.52 23.62
C HIS A 506 -6.11 5.62 23.11
N ASN A 507 -6.67 5.54 21.89
CA ASN A 507 -7.70 6.51 21.48
C ASN A 507 -8.97 6.34 22.32
N LEU A 508 -9.36 5.11 22.65
CA LEU A 508 -10.49 4.80 23.54
C LEU A 508 -10.18 5.19 24.98
N ALA A 509 -9.02 4.85 25.53
CA ALA A 509 -8.62 5.24 26.88
C ALA A 509 -8.44 6.76 27.02
N ALA A 510 -7.82 7.42 26.03
CA ALA A 510 -7.72 8.88 25.98
C ALA A 510 -9.10 9.54 25.80
N PHE A 511 -10.03 8.89 25.09
CA PHE A 511 -11.42 9.33 24.97
C PHE A 511 -12.16 9.16 26.31
N ASP A 512 -12.07 8.00 26.94
CA ASP A 512 -12.70 7.70 28.23
C ASP A 512 -12.15 8.62 29.33
N GLU A 513 -10.84 8.89 29.32
CA GLU A 513 -10.18 9.85 30.20
C GLU A 513 -10.62 11.30 29.92
N VAL A 514 -10.64 11.75 28.66
CA VAL A 514 -11.07 13.11 28.30
C VAL A 514 -12.57 13.31 28.57
N VAL A 515 -13.39 12.28 28.43
CA VAL A 515 -14.81 12.28 28.80
C VAL A 515 -15.00 12.20 30.32
N ALA A 516 -14.14 11.50 31.04
CA ALA A 516 -14.13 11.53 32.51
C ALA A 516 -13.67 12.90 33.03
N ALA A 517 -12.70 13.53 32.38
CA ALA A 517 -12.24 14.88 32.66
C ALA A 517 -13.30 15.93 32.27
N GLU A 518 -14.01 15.77 31.15
CA GLU A 518 -15.18 16.58 30.77
C GLU A 518 -16.26 16.51 31.86
N LYS A 519 -16.55 15.30 32.37
CA LYS A 519 -17.51 15.11 33.46
C LYS A 519 -17.03 15.70 34.79
N ALA A 520 -15.76 15.52 35.17
CA ALA A 520 -15.19 16.11 36.38
C ALA A 520 -14.96 17.63 36.27
N PHE A 521 -14.83 18.16 35.06
CA PHE A 521 -14.72 19.60 34.77
C PHE A 521 -16.04 20.31 35.10
N LEU A 522 -17.19 19.65 34.90
CA LEU A 522 -18.50 20.12 35.35
C LEU A 522 -18.54 20.33 36.88
N ASP A 523 -17.70 19.62 37.65
CA ASP A 523 -17.64 19.69 39.11
C ASP A 523 -16.61 20.71 39.67
N GLY A 524 -15.77 21.38 38.84
CA GLY A 524 -14.60 22.10 39.41
C GLY A 524 -14.00 23.32 38.69
N ALA A 525 -13.70 23.26 37.39
CA ALA A 525 -12.74 24.19 36.75
C ALA A 525 -13.37 25.32 35.89
N PRO A 526 -12.74 26.51 35.77
CA PRO A 526 -13.32 27.65 35.06
C PRO A 526 -13.47 27.41 33.55
N VAL A 527 -14.56 27.91 32.98
CA VAL A 527 -14.88 27.81 31.54
C VAL A 527 -14.21 28.97 30.78
N PRO A 528 -13.70 28.77 29.55
CA PRO A 528 -13.38 29.88 28.66
C PRO A 528 -14.61 30.80 28.54
N SER A 529 -14.48 32.04 29.02
CA SER A 529 -15.59 33.00 29.00
C SER A 529 -16.14 33.10 27.59
N ASP A 530 -17.48 33.12 27.49
CA ASP A 530 -18.29 33.15 26.26
C ASP A 530 -18.70 31.79 25.65
N THR A 531 -18.49 30.64 26.29
CA THR A 531 -18.91 29.33 25.69
C THR A 531 -20.17 28.66 26.27
N LEU A 532 -20.47 28.72 27.59
CA LEU A 532 -21.73 28.36 28.32
C LEU A 532 -21.36 28.11 29.80
N SER A 533 -22.31 28.13 30.75
CA SER A 533 -22.00 27.70 32.14
C SER A 533 -21.88 26.17 32.25
N ARG A 534 -21.29 25.66 33.33
CA ARG A 534 -21.15 24.20 33.56
C ARG A 534 -22.51 23.51 33.66
N GLU A 535 -23.43 24.12 34.39
CA GLU A 535 -24.80 23.65 34.58
C GLU A 535 -25.53 23.61 33.23
N ALA A 536 -25.31 24.65 32.41
CA ALA A 536 -25.87 24.74 31.06
C ALA A 536 -25.31 23.65 30.13
N LEU A 537 -24.00 23.34 30.20
CA LEU A 537 -23.39 22.26 29.43
C LEU A 537 -23.92 20.87 29.84
N ALA A 538 -24.06 20.62 31.14
CA ALA A 538 -24.63 19.39 31.67
C ALA A 538 -26.09 19.18 31.20
N VAL A 539 -26.89 20.27 31.17
CA VAL A 539 -28.26 20.27 30.64
C VAL A 539 -28.28 20.05 29.12
N LEU A 540 -27.44 20.75 28.35
CA LEU A 540 -27.35 20.64 26.88
C LEU A 540 -27.16 19.20 26.38
N LEU A 541 -26.27 18.45 27.04
CA LEU A 541 -25.93 17.08 26.67
C LEU A 541 -26.97 16.07 27.18
N ASN A 542 -27.49 16.23 28.40
CA ASN A 542 -28.32 15.20 29.06
C ASN A 542 -29.84 15.46 28.98
N ARG A 543 -30.29 16.67 28.66
CA ARG A 543 -31.72 17.05 28.62
C ARG A 543 -32.14 17.56 27.24
N PRO A 544 -32.29 16.67 26.24
CA PRO A 544 -32.66 17.06 24.87
C PRO A 544 -34.06 17.69 24.76
N HIS A 545 -34.89 17.63 25.80
CA HIS A 545 -36.19 18.30 25.89
C HIS A 545 -36.09 19.82 26.17
N GLU A 546 -34.95 20.32 26.67
CA GLU A 546 -34.73 21.77 26.85
C GLU A 546 -34.26 22.47 25.55
N ARG A 547 -34.01 21.70 24.49
CA ARG A 547 -33.62 22.19 23.16
C ARG A 547 -34.83 22.74 22.39
N ARG A 548 -34.74 23.98 21.92
CA ARG A 548 -35.80 24.70 21.19
C ARG A 548 -35.49 24.79 19.70
N ASN A 549 -36.46 25.24 18.89
CA ASN A 549 -36.29 25.57 17.47
C ASN A 549 -35.57 24.49 16.64
N ARG A 550 -35.89 23.22 16.90
CA ARG A 550 -35.25 22.06 16.27
C ARG A 550 -35.59 21.97 14.78
N ARG A 551 -34.58 21.75 13.93
CA ARG A 551 -34.73 21.59 12.47
C ARG A 551 -33.68 20.63 11.91
N MET A 552 -34.11 19.60 11.19
CA MET A 552 -33.18 18.75 10.42
C MET A 552 -32.52 19.59 9.30
N LEU A 553 -31.19 19.66 9.31
CA LEU A 553 -30.41 20.35 8.26
C LEU A 553 -30.10 19.40 7.10
N ARG A 554 -29.73 18.16 7.41
CA ARG A 554 -29.34 17.16 6.41
C ARG A 554 -29.49 15.75 6.98
N GLU A 555 -30.04 14.84 6.19
CA GLU A 555 -30.15 13.43 6.54
C GLU A 555 -29.71 12.54 5.37
N ASN A 556 -29.00 11.45 5.67
CA ASN A 556 -28.67 10.40 4.71
C ASN A 556 -28.64 9.02 5.41
N ARG A 557 -28.40 7.94 4.65
CA ARG A 557 -28.39 6.54 5.14
C ARG A 557 -27.35 6.20 6.22
N ALA A 558 -26.49 7.13 6.62
CA ALA A 558 -25.43 6.91 7.60
C ALA A 558 -25.29 8.04 8.63
N THR A 559 -25.70 9.27 8.31
CA THR A 559 -25.51 10.46 9.17
C THR A 559 -26.69 11.42 9.05
N SER A 560 -27.12 11.96 10.19
CA SER A 560 -28.06 13.08 10.32
C SER A 560 -27.38 14.29 10.97
N LEU A 561 -27.85 15.48 10.63
CA LEU A 561 -27.40 16.78 11.14
C LEU A 561 -28.65 17.58 11.54
N GLU A 562 -28.82 17.83 12.84
CA GLU A 562 -29.94 18.57 13.40
C GLU A 562 -29.46 19.92 13.98
N TYR A 563 -30.11 21.01 13.55
CA TYR A 563 -30.02 22.32 14.20
C TYR A 563 -30.95 22.37 15.40
N PHE A 564 -30.53 23.03 16.47
CA PHE A 564 -31.40 23.39 17.59
C PHE A 564 -30.84 24.60 18.35
N GLU A 565 -31.66 25.20 19.20
CA GLU A 565 -31.26 26.30 20.07
C GLU A 565 -31.25 25.89 21.54
N PHE A 566 -30.26 26.37 22.27
CA PHE A 566 -30.15 26.18 23.71
C PHE A 566 -29.63 27.46 24.37
N GLN A 567 -30.36 27.99 25.36
CA GLN A 567 -30.07 29.30 25.99
C GLN A 567 -29.78 30.42 24.96
N SER A 568 -30.61 30.51 23.92
CA SER A 568 -30.47 31.44 22.78
C SER A 568 -29.19 31.28 21.93
N ARG A 569 -28.43 30.20 22.10
CA ARG A 569 -27.30 29.84 21.23
C ARG A 569 -27.72 28.85 20.13
N PRO A 570 -27.33 29.08 18.87
CA PRO A 570 -27.56 28.15 17.77
C PRO A 570 -26.52 27.02 17.78
N LEU A 571 -26.98 25.77 17.83
CA LEU A 571 -26.14 24.58 17.96
C LEU A 571 -26.50 23.52 16.91
N CYS A 572 -25.56 22.60 16.66
CA CYS A 572 -25.71 21.50 15.73
C CYS A 572 -25.38 20.16 16.39
N GLU A 573 -26.22 19.14 16.18
CA GLU A 573 -25.93 17.76 16.52
C GLU A 573 -25.71 16.92 15.26
N LYS A 574 -24.53 16.32 15.14
CA LYS A 574 -24.18 15.32 14.10
C LYS A 574 -24.33 13.93 14.69
N GLN A 575 -25.23 13.10 14.18
CA GLN A 575 -25.43 11.72 14.65
C GLN A 575 -25.14 10.71 13.52
N THR A 576 -24.30 9.70 13.80
CA THR A 576 -23.98 8.63 12.85
C THR A 576 -24.60 7.30 13.27
N SER A 577 -25.29 6.64 12.34
CA SER A 577 -26.09 5.42 12.58
C SER A 577 -25.34 4.10 12.33
N ARG A 578 -24.01 4.15 12.17
CA ARG A 578 -23.16 2.98 11.89
C ARG A 578 -22.10 2.77 12.96
N THR A 579 -22.28 1.74 13.77
CA THR A 579 -21.47 1.39 14.96
C THR A 579 -19.98 1.16 14.71
N TRP A 580 -19.55 0.87 13.48
CA TRP A 580 -18.13 0.68 13.13
C TRP A 580 -17.40 1.96 12.71
N LYS A 581 -18.12 3.07 12.46
CA LYS A 581 -17.50 4.38 12.24
C LYS A 581 -17.11 4.99 13.59
N HIS A 582 -15.93 4.62 14.07
CA HIS A 582 -15.29 5.26 15.22
C HIS A 582 -14.92 6.74 14.98
N GLU A 583 -15.12 7.26 13.76
CA GLU A 583 -14.87 8.64 13.34
C GLU A 583 -15.52 9.68 14.27
N ASP A 584 -16.76 9.52 14.71
CA ASP A 584 -17.43 10.51 15.56
C ASP A 584 -16.90 10.50 17.02
N ARG A 585 -16.47 9.35 17.55
CA ARG A 585 -15.71 9.32 18.82
C ARG A 585 -14.35 9.96 18.66
N PHE A 586 -13.71 9.78 17.50
CA PHE A 586 -12.42 10.37 17.21
C PHE A 586 -12.50 11.89 16.99
N HIS A 587 -13.59 12.41 16.41
CA HIS A 587 -13.87 13.86 16.38
C HIS A 587 -13.88 14.42 17.80
N VAL A 588 -14.65 13.82 18.71
CA VAL A 588 -14.79 14.27 20.10
C VAL A 588 -13.44 14.23 20.82
N LEU A 589 -12.70 13.12 20.70
CA LEU A 589 -11.33 13.00 21.22
C LEU A 589 -10.42 14.12 20.70
N CYS A 590 -10.38 14.33 19.39
CA CYS A 590 -9.56 15.37 18.76
C CYS A 590 -9.97 16.78 19.22
N ALA A 591 -11.27 17.05 19.30
CA ALA A 591 -11.78 18.36 19.63
C ALA A 591 -11.51 18.75 21.08
N LEU A 592 -11.81 17.85 22.01
CA LEU A 592 -11.57 18.06 23.45
C LEU A 592 -10.08 17.99 23.80
N SER A 593 -9.25 17.22 23.06
CA SER A 593 -7.79 17.16 23.32
C SER A 593 -7.02 18.37 22.78
N CYS A 594 -7.45 18.98 21.67
CA CYS A 594 -6.69 20.10 21.10
C CYS A 594 -7.51 21.15 20.31
N VAL A 595 -8.53 20.78 19.53
CA VAL A 595 -9.16 21.77 18.63
C VAL A 595 -9.94 22.86 19.37
N ASN A 596 -10.57 22.55 20.50
CA ASN A 596 -11.24 23.56 21.32
C ASN A 596 -10.26 24.62 21.86
N ALA A 597 -9.00 24.26 22.13
CA ALA A 597 -7.94 25.22 22.50
C ALA A 597 -7.43 26.05 21.30
N LEU A 598 -7.71 25.62 20.07
CA LEU A 598 -7.47 26.37 18.83
C LEU A 598 -8.66 27.25 18.41
N ALA A 599 -9.86 27.01 18.95
CA ALA A 599 -11.09 27.73 18.60
C ALA A 599 -11.11 29.22 19.02
N VAL A 600 -10.05 29.70 19.68
CA VAL A 600 -9.72 31.14 19.73
C VAL A 600 -9.50 31.74 18.33
N LEU A 601 -9.14 30.90 17.35
CA LEU A 601 -9.21 31.21 15.93
C LEU A 601 -10.61 30.84 15.42
N PRO A 602 -11.34 31.76 14.77
CA PRO A 602 -12.71 31.51 14.27
C PRO A 602 -12.77 30.50 13.11
N ASN A 603 -11.63 29.92 12.72
CA ASN A 603 -11.52 28.90 11.66
C ASN A 603 -11.76 27.47 12.15
N PHE A 604 -11.95 27.25 13.45
CA PHE A 604 -12.28 25.95 14.03
C PHE A 604 -13.64 26.00 14.72
N VAL A 605 -14.49 24.98 14.51
CA VAL A 605 -15.78 24.88 15.19
C VAL A 605 -15.59 24.31 16.60
N TYR A 606 -16.15 24.98 17.60
CA TYR A 606 -16.11 24.50 18.97
C TYR A 606 -17.02 23.26 19.13
N THR A 607 -16.50 22.22 19.77
CA THR A 607 -17.26 20.99 20.06
C THR A 607 -17.56 20.92 21.56
N TYR A 608 -18.82 20.94 21.93
CA TYR A 608 -19.25 20.96 23.34
C TYR A 608 -19.14 19.61 24.03
N GLY A 609 -19.20 18.52 23.28
CA GLY A 609 -19.20 17.17 23.82
C GLY A 609 -20.00 16.22 22.94
N HIS A 610 -20.56 15.19 23.56
CA HIS A 610 -21.16 14.08 22.83
C HIS A 610 -22.31 13.41 23.61
N ARG A 611 -23.13 12.64 22.88
CA ARG A 611 -24.13 11.72 23.45
C ARG A 611 -23.90 10.33 22.89
N VAL A 612 -23.96 9.32 23.75
CA VAL A 612 -23.83 7.91 23.37
C VAL A 612 -25.14 7.18 23.67
N THR A 613 -25.60 6.39 22.71
CA THR A 613 -26.55 5.29 22.94
C THR A 613 -25.89 3.97 22.55
N ASP A 614 -26.51 2.84 22.87
CA ASP A 614 -26.00 1.51 22.52
C ASP A 614 -25.72 1.31 21.02
N THR A 615 -26.33 2.14 20.17
CA THR A 615 -26.30 2.02 18.71
C THR A 615 -25.78 3.25 17.96
N THR A 616 -25.68 4.42 18.61
CA THR A 616 -25.27 5.67 17.94
C THR A 616 -24.36 6.53 18.81
N VAL A 617 -23.50 7.31 18.14
CA VAL A 617 -22.77 8.42 18.75
C VAL A 617 -23.27 9.70 18.08
N ALA A 618 -23.55 10.72 18.89
CA ALA A 618 -23.90 12.05 18.43
C ALA A 618 -22.89 13.07 18.98
N VAL A 619 -22.42 13.99 18.14
CA VAL A 619 -21.47 15.05 18.49
C VAL A 619 -22.21 16.38 18.50
N VAL A 620 -22.07 17.16 19.58
CA VAL A 620 -22.70 18.48 19.73
C VAL A 620 -21.64 19.56 19.55
N MET A 621 -21.89 20.51 18.64
CA MET A 621 -20.96 21.57 18.25
C MET A 621 -21.71 22.87 17.97
N ASP A 622 -20.98 24.00 17.89
CA ASP A 622 -21.56 25.27 17.44
C ASP A 622 -22.19 25.13 16.04
N PHE A 623 -23.35 25.75 15.82
CA PHE A 623 -23.88 25.89 14.47
C PHE A 623 -23.16 27.04 13.78
N VAL A 624 -22.32 26.71 12.79
CA VAL A 624 -21.70 27.71 11.91
C VAL A 624 -22.71 28.13 10.83
N PRO A 625 -23.24 29.37 10.85
CA PRO A 625 -24.12 29.83 9.78
C PRO A 625 -23.33 29.99 8.47
N GLY A 626 -23.96 29.76 7.33
CA GLY A 626 -23.33 29.91 6.01
C GLY A 626 -23.68 28.76 5.06
N ARG A 627 -22.88 28.64 4.00
CA ARG A 627 -22.90 27.52 3.04
C ARG A 627 -21.57 26.78 3.10
N SER A 628 -21.54 25.50 2.73
CA SER A 628 -20.27 24.80 2.57
C SER A 628 -19.43 25.42 1.45
N MET A 629 -18.12 25.23 1.50
CA MET A 629 -17.23 25.72 0.45
C MET A 629 -17.49 24.97 -0.88
N ASP A 630 -17.93 23.70 -0.89
CA ASP A 630 -18.38 23.02 -2.12
C ASP A 630 -19.60 23.74 -2.75
N GLU A 631 -20.59 24.13 -1.94
CA GLU A 631 -21.75 24.90 -2.41
C GLU A 631 -21.37 26.29 -2.92
N TYR A 632 -20.43 26.98 -2.25
CA TYR A 632 -19.92 28.27 -2.72
C TYR A 632 -19.11 28.15 -4.02
N LEU A 633 -18.26 27.14 -4.15
CA LEU A 633 -17.47 26.92 -5.36
C LEU A 633 -18.33 26.57 -6.59
N ARG A 634 -19.60 26.20 -6.37
CA ARG A 634 -20.60 25.91 -7.41
C ARG A 634 -21.59 27.05 -7.64
N SER A 635 -21.58 28.10 -6.83
CA SER A 635 -22.56 29.18 -6.93
C SER A 635 -22.15 30.24 -7.95
N ALA A 636 -23.12 31.00 -8.46
CA ALA A 636 -22.90 32.02 -9.48
C ALA A 636 -22.15 33.26 -8.96
N ASP A 637 -22.14 33.48 -7.64
CA ASP A 637 -21.45 34.55 -6.92
C ASP A 637 -20.05 34.14 -6.40
N MET A 638 -19.46 33.08 -6.98
CA MET A 638 -18.12 32.62 -6.65
C MET A 638 -17.04 33.58 -7.19
N SER A 639 -16.18 34.06 -6.29
CA SER A 639 -15.01 34.88 -6.60
C SER A 639 -13.73 34.08 -6.34
N LEU A 640 -12.87 33.92 -7.35
CA LEU A 640 -11.56 33.29 -7.14
C LEU A 640 -10.68 34.08 -6.17
N GLY A 641 -10.86 35.41 -6.08
CA GLY A 641 -10.14 36.23 -5.08
C GLY A 641 -10.47 35.78 -3.66
N ASP A 642 -11.75 35.66 -3.37
CA ASP A 642 -12.28 35.33 -2.04
C ASP A 642 -11.95 33.87 -1.67
N VAL A 643 -11.95 32.95 -2.64
CA VAL A 643 -11.45 31.57 -2.48
C VAL A 643 -9.97 31.54 -2.11
N LEU A 644 -9.14 32.38 -2.73
CA LEU A 644 -7.71 32.47 -2.40
C LEU A 644 -7.46 33.12 -1.04
N ASP A 645 -8.30 34.08 -0.62
CA ASP A 645 -8.23 34.66 0.73
C ASP A 645 -8.67 33.63 1.79
N ALA A 646 -9.69 32.83 1.51
CA ALA A 646 -10.04 31.70 2.36
C ALA A 646 -8.89 30.69 2.48
N PHE A 647 -8.13 30.43 1.41
CA PHE A 647 -6.91 29.62 1.48
C PHE A 647 -5.78 30.27 2.28
N LEU A 648 -5.64 31.61 2.26
CA LEU A 648 -4.67 32.32 3.12
C LEU A 648 -5.02 32.11 4.60
N CYS A 649 -6.30 32.34 4.98
CA CYS A 649 -6.79 32.11 6.34
C CYS A 649 -6.58 30.65 6.80
N LEU A 650 -6.99 29.68 5.99
CA LEU A 650 -6.84 28.26 6.32
C LEU A 650 -5.37 27.84 6.41
N SER A 651 -4.47 28.41 5.59
CA SER A 651 -3.03 28.11 5.65
C SER A 651 -2.41 28.56 6.98
N LEU A 652 -2.80 29.73 7.49
CA LEU A 652 -2.34 30.22 8.79
C LEU A 652 -2.97 29.45 9.96
N ALA A 653 -4.28 29.14 9.88
CA ALA A 653 -4.97 28.32 10.88
C ALA A 653 -4.32 26.92 11.00
N LEU A 654 -4.05 26.25 9.87
CA LEU A 654 -3.38 24.96 9.83
C LEU A 654 -1.93 25.02 10.31
N GLU A 655 -1.16 26.06 9.93
CA GLU A 655 0.20 26.23 10.46
C GLU A 655 0.20 26.40 11.98
N THR A 656 -0.73 27.20 12.52
CA THR A 656 -0.88 27.43 13.97
C THR A 656 -1.26 26.13 14.70
N ALA A 657 -2.17 25.34 14.12
CA ALA A 657 -2.62 24.06 14.67
C ALA A 657 -1.52 22.99 14.64
N GLN A 658 -0.78 22.90 13.53
CA GLN A 658 0.42 22.04 13.41
C GLN A 658 1.48 22.41 14.47
N GLN A 659 1.68 23.70 14.72
CA GLN A 659 2.65 24.20 15.68
C GLN A 659 2.27 23.90 17.15
N ARG A 660 1.02 24.18 17.55
CA ARG A 660 0.56 24.05 18.94
C ARG A 660 0.29 22.61 19.39
N CYS A 661 -0.21 21.75 18.50
CA CYS A 661 -0.68 20.41 18.88
C CYS A 661 -0.45 19.35 17.81
N GLY A 662 0.41 19.62 16.82
CA GLY A 662 0.66 18.68 15.73
C GLY A 662 -0.63 18.28 15.00
N PHE A 663 -1.58 19.20 14.82
CA PHE A 663 -2.84 18.88 14.13
C PHE A 663 -2.65 18.82 12.61
N LEU A 664 -3.19 17.78 11.99
CA LEU A 664 -3.50 17.67 10.57
C LEU A 664 -4.95 17.22 10.45
N HIS A 665 -5.73 17.83 9.58
CA HIS A 665 -7.13 17.47 9.39
C HIS A 665 -7.29 16.16 8.61
N MET A 666 -6.32 15.83 7.75
CA MET A 666 -6.23 14.68 6.82
C MET A 666 -7.31 14.64 5.73
N ASP A 667 -8.56 14.97 6.08
CA ASP A 667 -9.75 14.98 5.24
C ASP A 667 -10.28 16.41 4.99
N LEU A 668 -9.39 17.40 4.85
CA LEU A 668 -9.80 18.78 4.55
C LEU A 668 -10.21 18.93 3.08
N PHE A 669 -11.51 18.90 2.83
CA PHE A 669 -12.14 19.10 1.52
C PHE A 669 -13.16 20.25 1.58
N PRO A 670 -13.60 20.81 0.44
CA PRO A 670 -14.55 21.93 0.42
C PRO A 670 -15.90 21.66 1.10
N TRP A 671 -16.34 20.40 1.21
CA TRP A 671 -17.55 20.06 1.96
C TRP A 671 -17.33 19.99 3.49
N ASN A 672 -16.08 19.96 3.95
CA ASN A 672 -15.65 20.03 5.35
C ASN A 672 -15.22 21.45 5.77
N VAL A 673 -15.59 22.47 4.98
CA VAL A 673 -15.41 23.89 5.31
C VAL A 673 -16.74 24.60 5.11
N ILE A 674 -17.18 25.41 6.07
CA ILE A 674 -18.28 26.37 5.91
C ILE A 674 -17.69 27.76 5.67
N VAL A 675 -18.24 28.51 4.72
CA VAL A 675 -17.83 29.89 4.43
C VAL A 675 -18.93 30.87 4.83
N ARG A 676 -18.55 31.86 5.65
CA ARG A 676 -19.39 33.00 6.07
C ARG A 676 -19.05 34.22 5.23
N SER A 677 -20.05 34.80 4.57
CA SER A 677 -19.95 36.08 3.85
C SER A 677 -19.95 37.27 4.83
N GLU A 678 -18.92 37.35 5.66
CA GLU A 678 -18.78 38.36 6.70
C GLU A 678 -17.31 38.79 6.73
N ARG A 679 -17.04 40.08 6.45
CA ARG A 679 -15.68 40.57 6.39
C ARG A 679 -15.09 40.65 7.80
N GLN A 680 -14.15 39.77 8.10
CA GLN A 680 -13.44 39.74 9.37
C GLN A 680 -11.93 39.84 9.16
N THR A 681 -11.24 40.41 10.15
CA THR A 681 -9.78 40.47 10.22
C THR A 681 -9.33 39.59 11.38
N VAL A 682 -8.65 38.48 11.05
CA VAL A 682 -8.21 37.47 12.02
C VAL A 682 -6.70 37.59 12.22
N ALA A 683 -6.25 37.53 13.47
CA ALA A 683 -4.83 37.52 13.82
C ALA A 683 -4.37 36.09 14.15
N TYR A 684 -3.30 35.65 13.50
CA TYR A 684 -2.71 34.32 13.65
C TYR A 684 -1.29 34.44 14.21
N ASP A 685 -0.99 33.71 15.28
CA ASP A 685 0.35 33.68 15.86
C ASP A 685 1.16 32.56 15.21
N THR A 686 2.21 32.91 14.47
CA THR A 686 3.06 31.95 13.75
C THR A 686 4.52 32.05 14.22
N ARG A 687 5.34 31.05 13.87
CA ARG A 687 6.81 31.09 14.00
C ARG A 687 7.51 32.31 13.38
N ASP A 688 6.88 33.01 12.43
CA ASP A 688 7.41 34.24 11.81
C ASP A 688 6.93 35.51 12.54
N GLY A 689 6.13 35.38 13.61
CA GLY A 689 5.43 36.47 14.27
C GLY A 689 3.92 36.44 14.03
N ARG A 690 3.24 37.50 14.47
CA ARG A 690 1.78 37.65 14.42
C ARG A 690 1.35 38.24 13.09
N VAL A 691 0.49 37.54 12.35
CA VAL A 691 0.02 37.92 11.01
C VAL A 691 -1.47 38.21 11.07
N ARG A 692 -1.92 39.38 10.59
CA ARG A 692 -3.34 39.69 10.41
C ARG A 692 -3.75 39.43 8.96
N VAL A 693 -4.92 38.85 8.74
CA VAL A 693 -5.52 38.69 7.40
C VAL A 693 -6.97 39.16 7.45
N SER A 694 -7.31 40.12 6.59
CA SER A 694 -8.69 40.51 6.33
C SER A 694 -9.22 39.71 5.15
N SER A 695 -10.37 39.05 5.32
CA SER A 695 -11.03 38.31 4.23
C SER A 695 -12.51 38.62 4.18
N ALA A 696 -13.09 38.65 2.97
CA ALA A 696 -14.53 38.74 2.76
C ALA A 696 -15.28 37.45 3.10
N LEU A 697 -14.56 36.32 3.11
CA LEU A 697 -15.07 35.02 3.54
C LEU A 697 -14.30 34.56 4.77
N LEU A 698 -15.01 34.26 5.85
CA LEU A 698 -14.45 33.53 6.98
C LEU A 698 -14.65 32.01 6.72
N PRO A 699 -13.58 31.23 6.45
CA PRO A 699 -13.67 29.78 6.35
C PRO A 699 -13.54 29.12 7.73
N VAL A 700 -14.48 28.23 8.04
CA VAL A 700 -14.52 27.46 9.29
C VAL A 700 -14.46 25.97 8.96
N MET A 701 -13.43 25.28 9.44
CA MET A 701 -13.24 23.83 9.27
C MET A 701 -14.20 23.07 10.18
N ILE A 702 -14.88 22.07 9.62
CA ILE A 702 -15.86 21.22 10.31
C ILE A 702 -15.55 19.73 10.05
N ASP A 703 -15.96 18.87 10.98
CA ASP A 703 -15.74 17.41 10.98
C ASP A 703 -14.27 16.97 11.13
N TYR A 704 -13.84 16.73 12.38
CA TYR A 704 -12.49 16.28 12.73
C TYR A 704 -12.38 14.75 12.82
N GLY A 705 -13.37 14.02 12.30
CA GLY A 705 -13.49 12.57 12.44
C GLY A 705 -12.41 11.73 11.75
N LYS A 706 -11.47 12.33 11.02
CA LYS A 706 -10.32 11.65 10.39
C LYS A 706 -8.94 12.24 10.72
N SER A 707 -8.90 13.23 11.60
CA SER A 707 -7.71 14.03 11.87
C SER A 707 -6.55 13.24 12.49
N CYS A 708 -5.41 13.90 12.60
CA CYS A 708 -4.23 13.46 13.33
C CYS A 708 -3.80 14.59 14.27
N PHE A 709 -3.41 14.28 15.50
CA PHE A 709 -2.90 15.27 16.45
C PHE A 709 -1.88 14.65 17.43
N LEU A 710 -1.13 15.51 18.13
CA LEU A 710 -0.19 15.13 19.18
C LEU A 710 -0.77 15.40 20.56
N ARG A 711 -0.72 14.39 21.45
CA ARG A 711 -1.04 14.50 22.88
C ARG A 711 -0.01 13.70 23.66
N GLU A 712 0.56 14.26 24.73
CA GLU A 712 1.56 13.60 25.59
C GLU A 712 2.74 12.95 24.83
N GLY A 713 3.22 13.63 23.77
CA GLY A 713 4.30 13.13 22.91
C GLY A 713 3.91 11.95 22.00
N ARG A 714 2.62 11.56 21.95
CA ARG A 714 2.09 10.47 21.13
C ARG A 714 1.22 11.02 19.99
N ILE A 715 1.25 10.35 18.84
CA ILE A 715 0.39 10.66 17.71
C ILE A 715 -0.93 9.89 17.84
N HIS A 716 -2.03 10.63 17.87
CA HIS A 716 -3.39 10.11 17.83
C HIS A 716 -3.95 10.29 16.42
N THR A 717 -4.40 9.20 15.81
CA THR A 717 -5.13 9.23 14.53
C THR A 717 -5.99 7.96 14.39
N ASN A 718 -7.01 8.01 13.54
CA ASN A 718 -7.80 6.85 13.11
C ASN A 718 -7.68 6.55 11.61
N THR A 719 -7.04 7.44 10.83
CA THR A 719 -6.55 7.15 9.48
C THR A 719 -5.04 6.97 9.56
N CYS A 720 -4.48 5.92 8.97
CA CYS A 720 -3.03 5.73 8.99
C CYS A 720 -2.42 6.41 7.75
N PRO A 721 -1.80 7.59 7.84
CA PRO A 721 -1.05 8.13 6.72
C PRO A 721 0.20 7.29 6.48
N PHE A 722 0.36 6.82 5.25
CA PHE A 722 1.55 6.07 4.80
C PHE A 722 2.84 6.87 4.94
N ARG A 723 2.73 8.20 4.81
CA ARG A 723 3.71 9.20 5.23
C ARG A 723 3.01 10.45 5.71
N TYR A 724 3.54 11.07 6.76
CA TYR A 724 3.11 12.39 7.19
C TYR A 724 3.61 13.47 6.20
N CYS A 725 2.68 14.30 5.71
CA CYS A 725 2.99 15.45 4.87
C CYS A 725 2.30 16.69 5.44
N ARG A 726 3.07 17.73 5.79
CA ARG A 726 2.52 18.96 6.37
C ARG A 726 1.63 19.76 5.40
N LEU A 727 1.76 19.52 4.09
CA LEU A 727 0.87 20.08 3.06
C LEU A 727 -0.37 19.23 2.75
N GLN A 728 -0.61 18.09 3.42
CA GLN A 728 -1.72 17.18 3.08
C GLN A 728 -3.07 17.90 2.96
N ASP A 729 -3.41 18.72 3.96
CA ASP A 729 -4.68 19.45 4.02
C ASP A 729 -4.78 20.53 2.93
N ILE A 730 -3.68 21.23 2.65
CA ILE A 730 -3.58 22.23 1.57
C ILE A 730 -3.75 21.55 0.20
N MET A 731 -3.13 20.39 -0.02
CA MET A 731 -3.27 19.63 -1.27
C MET A 731 -4.72 19.17 -1.47
N SER A 732 -5.31 18.53 -0.45
CA SER A 732 -6.71 18.05 -0.49
C SER A 732 -7.69 19.18 -0.76
N LEU A 733 -7.53 20.33 -0.08
CA LEU A 733 -8.38 21.51 -0.24
C LEU A 733 -8.24 22.15 -1.63
N VAL A 734 -7.01 22.46 -2.05
CA VAL A 734 -6.75 23.17 -3.32
C VAL A 734 -7.11 22.32 -4.53
N PHE A 735 -6.69 21.05 -4.58
CA PHE A 735 -6.96 20.19 -5.74
C PHE A 735 -8.45 19.91 -5.92
N SER A 736 -9.18 19.72 -4.83
CA SER A 736 -10.62 19.48 -4.86
C SER A 736 -11.37 20.76 -5.25
N SER A 737 -11.00 21.90 -4.68
CA SER A 737 -11.59 23.19 -5.03
C SER A 737 -11.38 23.53 -6.50
N PHE A 738 -10.15 23.38 -7.01
CA PHE A 738 -9.82 23.67 -8.39
C PHE A 738 -10.48 22.71 -9.36
N TRP A 739 -10.70 21.45 -8.97
CA TRP A 739 -11.50 20.54 -9.78
C TRP A 739 -12.93 21.06 -9.95
N ILE A 740 -13.58 21.52 -8.87
CA ILE A 740 -14.94 22.05 -8.87
C ILE A 740 -15.02 23.32 -9.74
N ILE A 741 -14.11 24.27 -9.52
CA ILE A 741 -14.03 25.52 -10.31
C ILE A 741 -13.90 25.21 -11.82
N LEU A 742 -13.14 24.18 -12.18
CA LEU A 742 -12.92 23.76 -13.57
C LEU A 742 -14.04 22.89 -14.15
N GLU A 743 -15.13 22.62 -13.43
CA GLU A 743 -16.39 22.13 -14.00
C GLU A 743 -17.18 23.27 -14.66
N SER A 744 -16.96 24.52 -14.24
CA SER A 744 -17.60 25.74 -14.76
C SER A 744 -16.72 26.49 -15.78
N ARG A 745 -17.32 27.45 -16.50
CA ARG A 745 -16.57 28.39 -17.36
C ARG A 745 -15.98 29.52 -16.50
N ILE A 746 -14.67 29.69 -16.59
CA ILE A 746 -13.90 30.72 -15.84
C ILE A 746 -13.22 31.71 -16.79
N SER A 747 -12.75 32.85 -16.27
CA SER A 747 -12.06 33.86 -17.09
C SER A 747 -10.62 33.44 -17.43
N ASP A 748 -10.01 34.08 -18.44
CA ASP A 748 -8.60 33.89 -18.78
C ASP A 748 -7.66 34.40 -17.68
N LYS A 749 -8.09 35.42 -16.91
CA LYS A 749 -7.37 35.90 -15.72
C LYS A 749 -7.30 34.79 -14.68
N ASP A 750 -8.44 34.21 -14.35
CA ASP A 750 -8.55 33.14 -13.34
C ASP A 750 -7.83 31.88 -13.80
N THR A 751 -7.95 31.52 -15.08
CA THR A 751 -7.23 30.39 -15.69
C THR A 751 -5.71 30.52 -15.51
N ARG A 752 -5.14 31.72 -15.72
CA ARG A 752 -3.71 31.97 -15.47
C ARG A 752 -3.37 31.90 -13.98
N THR A 753 -4.24 32.39 -13.10
CA THR A 753 -4.06 32.31 -11.64
C THR A 753 -4.07 30.86 -11.15
N LEU A 754 -5.02 30.02 -11.60
CA LEU A 754 -5.08 28.59 -11.24
C LEU A 754 -3.81 27.85 -11.69
N VAL A 755 -3.30 28.11 -12.90
CA VAL A 755 -2.04 27.52 -13.40
C VAL A 755 -0.85 27.97 -12.53
N ARG A 756 -0.78 29.25 -12.13
CA ARG A 756 0.25 29.73 -11.19
C ARG A 756 0.17 29.01 -9.85
N VAL A 757 -1.02 28.89 -9.25
CA VAL A 757 -1.18 28.20 -7.95
C VAL A 757 -0.84 26.70 -8.06
N MET A 758 -1.23 26.02 -9.14
CA MET A 758 -0.84 24.63 -9.36
C MET A 758 0.67 24.44 -9.52
N ASN A 759 1.39 25.45 -10.05
CA ASN A 759 2.84 25.43 -10.15
C ASN A 759 3.56 25.53 -8.80
N PHE A 760 2.89 25.88 -7.69
CA PHE A 760 3.47 25.68 -6.36
C PHE A 760 3.78 24.20 -6.10
N PHE A 761 2.90 23.28 -6.51
CA PHE A 761 3.06 21.84 -6.29
C PHE A 761 3.96 21.15 -7.33
N ALA A 762 4.29 21.84 -8.42
CA ALA A 762 5.11 21.31 -9.50
C ALA A 762 6.58 21.11 -9.09
N GLY A 763 7.34 20.36 -9.92
CA GLY A 763 8.71 19.99 -9.63
C GLY A 763 8.85 18.90 -8.56
N SER A 764 7.77 18.21 -8.20
CA SER A 764 7.74 17.09 -7.26
C SER A 764 7.57 15.75 -7.97
N GLU A 765 7.98 14.64 -7.32
CA GLU A 765 7.67 13.29 -7.85
C GLU A 765 6.16 13.02 -7.88
N TYR A 766 5.41 13.71 -7.01
CA TYR A 766 3.96 13.66 -6.94
C TYR A 766 3.29 14.20 -8.22
N THR A 767 3.69 15.38 -8.71
CA THR A 767 3.12 15.95 -9.94
C THR A 767 3.67 15.32 -11.22
N ARG A 768 4.85 14.68 -11.16
CA ARG A 768 5.56 14.08 -12.31
C ARG A 768 5.78 15.06 -13.48
N CYS A 769 5.82 16.36 -13.18
CA CYS A 769 6.08 17.44 -14.13
C CYS A 769 6.91 18.54 -13.48
N THR A 770 7.77 19.19 -14.27
CA THR A 770 8.55 20.36 -13.85
C THR A 770 7.69 21.61 -13.69
N ALA A 771 6.71 21.80 -14.58
CA ALA A 771 5.70 22.84 -14.51
C ALA A 771 4.39 22.43 -15.23
N PHE A 772 3.28 23.06 -14.83
CA PHE A 772 2.05 23.14 -15.59
C PHE A 772 2.09 24.39 -16.48
N HIS A 773 1.97 24.21 -17.80
CA HIS A 773 2.02 25.29 -18.78
C HIS A 773 0.62 25.77 -19.21
N ASN A 774 -0.41 24.95 -19.01
CA ASN A 774 -1.78 25.27 -19.40
C ASN A 774 -2.83 24.56 -18.51
N ILE A 775 -4.07 25.01 -18.60
CA ILE A 775 -5.17 24.50 -17.77
C ILE A 775 -5.61 23.06 -18.13
N PHE A 776 -5.32 22.60 -19.35
CA PHE A 776 -5.61 21.23 -19.76
C PHE A 776 -4.72 20.22 -19.01
N GLN A 777 -3.42 20.54 -18.85
CA GLN A 777 -2.51 19.74 -18.02
C GLN A 777 -2.98 19.69 -16.56
N VAL A 778 -3.39 20.84 -15.99
CA VAL A 778 -3.99 20.91 -14.65
C VAL A 778 -5.24 20.02 -14.54
N LYS A 779 -6.21 20.16 -15.47
CA LYS A 779 -7.45 19.37 -15.45
C LYS A 779 -7.18 17.86 -15.61
N SER A 780 -6.20 17.48 -16.42
CA SER A 780 -5.75 16.09 -16.60
C SER A 780 -5.14 15.50 -15.32
N PHE A 781 -4.35 16.30 -14.59
CA PHE A 781 -3.79 15.94 -13.29
C PHE A 781 -4.88 15.80 -12.21
N LEU A 782 -5.67 16.86 -11.99
CA LEU A 782 -6.73 16.88 -10.97
C LEU A 782 -7.75 15.74 -11.16
N LYS A 783 -8.07 15.36 -12.41
CA LYS A 783 -8.95 14.22 -12.70
C LYS A 783 -8.48 12.90 -12.08
N LYS A 784 -7.16 12.69 -11.97
CA LYS A 784 -6.56 11.50 -11.36
C LYS A 784 -6.43 11.62 -9.85
N HIS A 785 -5.93 12.77 -9.38
CA HIS A 785 -5.50 12.94 -7.99
C HIS A 785 -6.54 13.56 -7.05
N LYS A 786 -7.78 13.85 -7.49
CA LYS A 786 -8.84 14.42 -6.61
C LYS A 786 -9.48 13.46 -5.60
N LYS A 787 -9.11 12.18 -5.56
CA LYS A 787 -9.73 11.21 -4.63
C LYS A 787 -8.96 11.18 -3.30
N PHE A 788 -9.69 11.04 -2.20
CA PHE A 788 -9.11 10.92 -0.86
C PHE A 788 -8.07 9.80 -0.75
N SER A 789 -8.40 8.58 -1.17
CA SER A 789 -7.48 7.44 -1.06
C SER A 789 -6.18 7.64 -1.85
N SER A 790 -6.24 8.15 -3.08
CA SER A 790 -5.02 8.46 -3.85
C SER A 790 -4.19 9.57 -3.21
N MET A 791 -4.82 10.64 -2.71
CA MET A 791 -4.09 11.70 -1.99
C MET A 791 -3.49 11.23 -0.66
N MET A 792 -4.02 10.19 -0.02
CA MET A 792 -3.46 9.64 1.22
C MET A 792 -2.32 8.65 0.94
N SER A 793 -2.47 7.76 -0.05
CA SER A 793 -1.55 6.65 -0.33
C SER A 793 -0.34 6.99 -1.21
N GLU A 794 -0.45 7.99 -2.09
CA GLU A 794 0.64 8.31 -3.02
C GLU A 794 1.82 8.99 -2.29
N PRO A 795 3.09 8.60 -2.56
CA PRO A 795 4.29 9.24 -2.03
C PRO A 795 4.39 10.70 -2.48
N LYS A 796 4.74 11.62 -1.57
CA LYS A 796 4.73 13.07 -1.79
C LYS A 796 6.14 13.65 -1.86
N THR A 797 7.10 12.87 -2.37
CA THR A 797 8.52 13.25 -2.43
C THR A 797 8.69 14.62 -3.10
N GLY A 798 9.37 15.54 -2.40
CA GLY A 798 9.57 16.93 -2.82
C GLY A 798 8.47 17.91 -2.39
N LEU A 799 7.38 17.43 -1.78
CA LEU A 799 6.36 18.25 -1.09
C LEU A 799 6.33 18.00 0.43
N GLU A 800 6.84 16.85 0.90
CA GLU A 800 6.86 16.46 2.33
C GLU A 800 7.61 17.46 3.23
N ASP A 801 8.68 18.10 2.73
CA ASP A 801 9.45 19.12 3.45
C ASP A 801 8.76 20.49 3.55
N ARG A 802 7.69 20.71 2.78
CA ARG A 802 7.02 22.02 2.68
C ARG A 802 5.91 22.17 3.71
N SER A 803 5.55 23.42 4.01
CA SER A 803 4.61 23.77 5.07
C SER A 803 3.46 24.69 4.60
N PRO A 804 2.29 24.68 5.29
CA PRO A 804 1.20 25.62 5.00
C PRO A 804 1.64 27.09 4.99
N LEU A 805 2.58 27.47 5.87
CA LEU A 805 3.17 28.81 5.87
C LEU A 805 3.87 29.19 4.56
N GLU A 806 4.53 28.25 3.88
CA GLU A 806 5.16 28.53 2.58
C GLU A 806 4.14 28.68 1.47
N PHE A 807 3.04 27.93 1.53
CA PHE A 807 1.90 28.12 0.63
C PHE A 807 1.22 29.46 0.86
N PHE A 808 1.05 29.88 2.13
CA PHE A 808 0.60 31.23 2.49
C PHE A 808 1.52 32.32 1.91
N ARG A 809 2.84 32.23 2.14
CA ARG A 809 3.82 33.19 1.61
C ARG A 809 3.75 33.26 0.08
N PHE A 810 3.62 32.11 -0.60
CA PHE A 810 3.42 32.04 -2.04
C PHE A 810 2.12 32.70 -2.50
N LEU A 811 0.97 32.37 -1.90
CA LEU A 811 -0.32 32.97 -2.24
C LEU A 811 -0.32 34.49 -2.02
N ARG A 812 0.36 34.98 -0.97
CA ARG A 812 0.52 36.42 -0.71
C ARG A 812 1.19 37.15 -1.87
N THR A 813 2.15 36.55 -2.57
CA THR A 813 2.77 37.14 -3.78
C THR A 813 1.80 37.29 -4.97
N LEU A 814 0.64 36.62 -4.94
CA LEU A 814 -0.40 36.71 -5.96
C LEU A 814 -1.54 37.68 -5.59
N ARG A 815 -1.56 38.22 -4.37
CA ARG A 815 -2.67 39.00 -3.77
C ARG A 815 -2.20 40.37 -3.24
N SER A 816 -1.37 41.08 -4.02
CA SER A 816 -0.53 42.23 -3.61
C SER A 816 -1.19 43.39 -2.83
N ASP A 817 -2.52 43.49 -2.82
CA ASP A 817 -3.24 44.70 -2.40
C ASP A 817 -4.19 44.48 -1.19
N SER A 818 -4.13 43.33 -0.50
CA SER A 818 -5.20 42.89 0.45
C SER A 818 -4.75 42.50 1.86
N VAL A 819 -3.49 42.68 2.23
CA VAL A 819 -2.97 42.30 3.55
C VAL A 819 -2.19 43.45 4.18
N ASP A 820 -2.87 44.22 5.03
CA ASP A 820 -2.25 45.20 5.91
C ASP A 820 -1.41 44.48 6.99
N ALA A 821 -0.14 44.26 6.66
CA ALA A 821 0.86 43.80 7.61
C ALA A 821 1.35 45.00 8.42
N ASP A 822 0.63 45.31 9.51
CA ASP A 822 1.13 46.12 10.62
C ASP A 822 2.51 45.61 11.04
N ASP A 823 3.45 46.52 11.35
CA ASP A 823 4.87 46.22 11.47
C ASP A 823 5.19 45.04 12.40
N THR A 824 6.29 44.33 12.07
CA THR A 824 6.79 43.19 12.84
C THR A 824 7.05 43.55 14.30
N VAL A 825 6.08 43.28 15.17
CA VAL A 825 6.28 43.30 16.62
C VAL A 825 7.39 42.31 16.96
N ALA A 826 8.37 42.75 17.73
CA ALA A 826 9.53 41.95 18.11
C ALA A 826 9.10 40.60 18.71
N PRO A 827 9.83 39.50 18.45
CA PRO A 827 9.50 38.20 18.99
C PRO A 827 9.46 38.26 20.51
N ILE A 828 8.34 37.82 21.10
CA ILE A 828 8.23 37.62 22.54
C ILE A 828 9.35 36.63 22.95
N PRO A 829 10.18 36.95 23.96
CA PRO A 829 11.22 36.05 24.41
C PRO A 829 10.64 34.68 24.78
N ILE A 830 11.28 33.62 24.32
CA ILE A 830 10.93 32.25 24.72
C ILE A 830 11.22 32.15 26.24
N PRO A 831 10.24 31.84 27.10
CA PRO A 831 10.54 31.64 28.52
C PRO A 831 11.46 30.42 28.67
N LEU A 832 12.62 30.58 29.31
CA LEU A 832 13.65 29.53 29.48
C LEU A 832 13.17 28.28 30.26
N ALA A 833 11.93 28.26 30.74
CA ALA A 833 11.37 27.23 31.61
C ALA A 833 10.91 25.93 30.91
N VAL A 834 11.03 25.77 29.59
CA VAL A 834 10.43 24.62 28.84
C VAL A 834 11.46 23.57 28.38
N LEU A 835 12.70 23.68 28.86
CA LEU A 835 13.76 22.71 28.58
C LEU A 835 13.86 21.64 29.69
N PRO A 836 14.36 20.42 29.42
CA PRO A 836 14.79 19.48 30.46
C PRO A 836 15.82 20.13 31.38
N THR A 837 15.95 19.69 32.63
CA THR A 837 16.77 20.33 33.67
C THR A 837 18.19 20.65 33.21
N ASP A 838 18.83 19.68 32.54
CA ASP A 838 20.19 19.74 31.97
C ASP A 838 20.32 20.85 30.90
N TYR A 839 19.27 21.06 30.12
CA TYR A 839 19.19 22.09 29.08
C TYR A 839 18.79 23.47 29.62
N ARG A 840 18.06 23.56 30.75
CA ARG A 840 17.80 24.84 31.45
C ARG A 840 19.11 25.44 31.97
N LEU A 841 19.96 24.63 32.59
CA LEU A 841 21.29 25.04 33.05
C LEU A 841 22.17 25.53 31.89
N ALA A 842 22.16 24.80 30.76
CA ALA A 842 22.86 25.22 29.55
C ALA A 842 22.37 26.57 28.99
N ALA A 843 21.05 26.80 28.97
CA ALA A 843 20.48 28.05 28.46
C ALA A 843 20.77 29.24 29.39
N LEU A 844 20.61 29.09 30.71
CA LEU A 844 20.95 30.14 31.68
C LEU A 844 22.44 30.51 31.63
N ALA A 845 23.34 29.53 31.51
CA ALA A 845 24.78 29.77 31.43
C ALA A 845 25.20 30.51 30.14
N LEU A 846 24.39 30.45 29.08
CA LEU A 846 24.64 31.14 27.80
C LEU A 846 24.10 32.57 27.80
N ASP A 847 22.94 32.82 28.42
CA ASP A 847 22.37 34.18 28.56
C ASP A 847 23.20 35.07 29.50
N THR A 848 24.01 34.48 30.39
CA THR A 848 24.96 35.21 31.25
C THR A 848 26.27 35.61 30.55
N ILE A 849 26.49 35.26 29.28
CA ILE A 849 27.72 35.61 28.54
C ILE A 849 27.58 37.01 27.93
N PRO A 850 28.44 37.99 28.29
CA PRO A 850 28.40 39.32 27.69
C PRO A 850 28.58 39.30 26.16
N PRO A 851 27.90 40.16 25.38
CA PRO A 851 28.03 40.20 23.91
C PRO A 851 29.46 40.45 23.41
N ASP A 852 30.26 41.12 24.24
CA ASP A 852 31.66 41.51 24.10
C ASP A 852 32.65 40.48 24.65
N ALA A 853 32.19 39.40 25.30
CA ALA A 853 33.04 38.36 25.87
C ALA A 853 34.00 37.74 24.84
N ASP A 854 35.19 37.35 25.32
CA ASP A 854 36.26 36.78 24.50
C ASP A 854 36.04 35.28 24.21
N ALA A 855 36.99 34.68 23.48
CA ALA A 855 36.94 33.25 23.16
C ALA A 855 37.14 32.33 24.37
N ILE A 856 37.73 32.81 25.48
CA ILE A 856 38.08 32.05 26.68
C ILE A 856 36.84 31.90 27.57
N VAL A 857 36.07 32.98 27.76
CA VAL A 857 34.77 32.94 28.46
C VAL A 857 33.81 31.98 27.76
N PHE A 858 33.70 32.07 26.43
CA PHE A 858 32.83 31.20 25.64
C PHE A 858 33.26 29.71 25.72
N ARG A 859 34.56 29.43 25.79
CA ARG A 859 35.10 28.06 25.90
C ARG A 859 34.97 27.48 27.32
N SER A 860 34.94 28.33 28.34
CA SER A 860 34.70 27.93 29.72
C SER A 860 33.23 27.47 29.91
N ALA A 861 32.28 28.23 29.36
CA ALA A 861 30.87 27.82 29.31
C ALA A 861 30.67 26.51 28.53
N TRP A 862 31.40 26.31 27.42
CA TRP A 862 31.37 25.06 26.65
C TRP A 862 31.84 23.84 27.47
N ILE A 863 32.94 23.94 28.22
CA ILE A 863 33.46 22.84 29.06
C ILE A 863 32.49 22.48 30.19
N MET A 864 31.84 23.48 30.80
CA MET A 864 30.78 23.26 31.80
C MET A 864 29.61 22.46 31.21
N LEU A 865 29.23 22.79 29.97
CA LEU A 865 28.18 22.12 29.19
C LEU A 865 28.55 20.67 28.80
N GLU A 866 29.79 20.39 28.42
CA GLU A 866 30.24 19.03 28.12
C GLU A 866 30.26 18.13 29.37
N ASN A 867 30.66 18.66 30.54
CA ASN A 867 30.64 17.92 31.80
C ASN A 867 29.21 17.60 32.26
N LEU A 868 28.26 18.53 32.08
CA LEU A 868 26.83 18.31 32.34
C LEU A 868 26.21 17.21 31.46
N LEU A 869 26.70 17.07 30.22
CA LEU A 869 26.21 16.07 29.25
C LEU A 869 26.94 14.72 29.33
N ALA A 870 27.99 14.60 30.15
CA ALA A 870 28.77 13.37 30.29
C ALA A 870 28.07 12.25 31.10
N GLY A 871 27.04 12.58 31.87
CA GLY A 871 26.33 11.66 32.77
C GLY A 871 25.27 10.76 32.13
N THR A 872 25.35 10.45 30.82
CA THR A 872 24.31 9.67 30.12
C THR A 872 24.85 8.35 29.56
N GLU A 873 24.12 7.25 29.80
CA GLU A 873 24.60 5.86 29.59
C GLU A 873 24.77 5.42 28.11
N ASN A 874 24.52 6.29 27.12
CA ASN A 874 24.55 5.90 25.70
C ASN A 874 25.37 6.89 24.84
N ALA A 875 26.51 6.40 24.34
CA ALA A 875 27.53 7.21 23.67
C ALA A 875 27.08 7.82 22.32
N ASP A 876 26.26 7.12 21.54
CA ASP A 876 25.79 7.61 20.23
C ASP A 876 24.85 8.81 20.39
N ASP A 877 23.99 8.77 21.40
CA ASP A 877 23.03 9.83 21.69
C ASP A 877 23.74 11.07 22.25
N ALA A 878 24.79 10.88 23.06
CA ALA A 878 25.69 11.95 23.51
C ALA A 878 26.41 12.63 22.33
N ALA A 879 26.91 11.88 21.34
CA ALA A 879 27.58 12.43 20.17
C ALA A 879 26.63 13.28 19.29
N ILE A 880 25.40 12.80 19.07
CA ILE A 880 24.36 13.53 18.32
C ILE A 880 23.96 14.82 19.05
N ARG A 881 23.79 14.76 20.37
CA ARG A 881 23.45 15.93 21.21
C ARG A 881 24.56 16.99 21.21
N ARG A 882 25.83 16.59 21.37
CA ARG A 882 26.99 17.51 21.24
C ARG A 882 27.02 18.21 19.88
N LEU A 883 26.80 17.47 18.80
CA LEU A 883 26.79 18.04 17.44
C LEU A 883 25.60 18.99 17.20
N ALA A 884 24.45 18.76 17.83
CA ALA A 884 23.29 19.64 17.75
C ALA A 884 23.53 20.96 18.50
N VAL A 885 24.09 20.90 19.72
CA VAL A 885 24.44 22.09 20.52
C VAL A 885 25.53 22.92 19.84
N PHE A 886 26.58 22.27 19.33
CA PHE A 886 27.64 22.93 18.54
C PHE A 886 27.06 23.77 17.39
N ARG A 887 26.18 23.15 16.57
CA ARG A 887 25.54 23.82 15.42
C ARG A 887 24.54 24.92 15.81
N MET A 888 24.02 24.90 17.04
CA MET A 888 23.15 25.97 17.53
C MET A 888 23.98 27.19 17.93
N LEU A 889 25.10 26.97 18.64
CA LEU A 889 26.03 28.01 19.07
C LEU A 889 26.79 28.64 17.89
N GLU A 890 27.20 27.85 16.90
CA GLU A 890 27.83 28.31 15.66
C GLU A 890 26.93 29.35 14.95
N ARG A 891 25.64 29.04 14.79
CA ARG A 891 24.64 29.94 14.19
C ARG A 891 24.32 31.15 15.06
N LEU A 892 24.32 31.01 16.39
CA LEU A 892 24.08 32.13 17.29
C LEU A 892 25.23 33.16 17.17
N ARG A 893 26.48 32.68 17.11
CA ARG A 893 27.66 33.55 17.03
C ARG A 893 27.86 34.16 15.63
N GLU A 894 27.61 33.41 14.56
CA GLU A 894 27.52 33.95 13.18
C GLU A 894 26.46 35.08 13.12
N ARG A 895 25.31 34.90 13.78
CA ARG A 895 24.21 35.90 13.80
C ARG A 895 24.52 37.15 14.63
N ILE A 896 25.42 37.07 15.62
CA ILE A 896 25.77 38.20 16.50
C ILE A 896 26.96 39.01 15.96
N ARG A 897 27.98 38.38 15.34
CA ARG A 897 29.20 39.08 14.89
C ARG A 897 29.48 39.06 13.38
N GLY A 898 28.72 38.33 12.56
CA GLY A 898 28.79 38.43 11.09
C GLY A 898 30.00 37.79 10.40
N GLU A 899 30.96 37.23 11.14
CA GLU A 899 32.18 36.61 10.61
C GLU A 899 32.30 35.12 10.95
N LYS A 900 33.03 34.38 10.11
CA LYS A 900 33.43 32.98 10.36
C LYS A 900 34.85 32.95 10.91
N VAL A 901 35.01 32.52 12.16
CA VAL A 901 36.30 32.57 12.86
C VAL A 901 36.75 31.17 13.26
N TRP A 902 37.54 30.49 12.42
CA TRP A 902 38.33 29.29 12.77
C TRP A 902 39.59 29.06 11.91
N GLU A 903 40.25 30.11 11.40
CA GLU A 903 41.49 29.93 10.60
C GLU A 903 42.81 30.23 11.34
N ASN A 904 42.82 30.92 12.49
CA ASN A 904 44.07 31.30 13.17
C ASN A 904 43.95 31.34 14.71
N LEU A 905 44.04 30.20 15.41
CA LEU A 905 44.15 30.16 16.88
C LEU A 905 45.02 28.99 17.34
N ASP A 906 46.14 29.32 17.98
CA ASP A 906 47.11 28.36 18.55
C ASP A 906 46.55 27.63 19.80
N PRO A 907 46.53 26.29 19.84
CA PRO A 907 45.98 25.52 20.97
C PRO A 907 46.73 25.70 22.29
N ASP A 908 48.05 25.85 22.27
CA ASP A 908 48.88 25.76 23.49
C ASP A 908 48.79 27.02 24.34
N THR A 909 48.72 28.19 23.70
CA THR A 909 48.47 29.48 24.37
C THR A 909 47.14 29.47 25.16
N LEU A 910 46.11 28.78 24.64
CA LEU A 910 44.78 28.70 25.27
C LEU A 910 44.78 27.81 26.53
N LEU A 911 45.56 26.72 26.53
CA LEU A 911 45.63 25.76 27.63
C LEU A 911 46.31 26.34 28.88
N ALA A 912 47.25 27.27 28.70
CA ALA A 912 47.94 27.94 29.81
C ALA A 912 47.02 28.89 30.60
N GLN A 913 46.11 29.60 29.91
CA GLN A 913 45.25 30.62 30.52
C GLN A 913 44.07 30.03 31.30
N LEU A 914 43.52 28.90 30.84
CA LEU A 914 42.37 28.24 31.47
C LEU A 914 42.65 27.67 32.87
N ARG A 915 43.92 27.40 33.23
CA ARG A 915 44.28 26.82 34.54
C ARG A 915 44.26 27.80 35.72
N ASN A 916 44.26 29.11 35.46
CA ASN A 916 44.37 30.14 36.51
C ASN A 916 43.05 30.83 36.87
N ALA A 917 41.95 30.55 36.17
CA ALA A 917 40.77 31.42 36.22
C ALA A 917 39.85 31.21 37.45
N PHE A 918 39.34 30.00 37.69
CA PHE A 918 38.33 29.76 38.75
C PHE A 918 38.40 28.35 39.37
N PRO A 919 38.45 28.22 40.71
CA PRO A 919 38.10 26.99 41.43
C PRO A 919 36.57 26.85 41.59
N ILE A 920 36.09 25.62 41.71
CA ILE A 920 34.66 25.25 41.70
C ILE A 920 34.07 25.28 43.12
N ASP A 921 32.95 25.98 43.33
CA ASP A 921 31.80 25.53 44.13
C ASP A 921 30.63 26.56 44.15
N ALA A 922 29.41 26.06 44.46
CA ALA A 922 28.11 26.77 44.53
C ALA A 922 27.49 27.21 43.17
N VAL A 923 26.16 27.33 42.97
CA VAL A 923 25.00 27.48 43.88
C VAL A 923 23.80 26.61 43.40
N ALA A 924 22.91 26.23 44.32
CA ALA A 924 21.62 25.59 44.02
C ALA A 924 20.40 26.47 44.42
N ALA A 925 19.23 26.11 43.89
CA ALA A 925 17.86 26.50 44.29
C ALA A 925 17.30 27.90 43.92
N SER A 926 16.18 27.89 43.17
CA SER A 926 14.94 28.61 43.55
C SER A 926 13.75 28.14 42.69
N ASP A 927 12.66 27.67 43.31
CA ASP A 927 11.36 27.47 42.67
C ASP A 927 10.62 28.81 42.53
N THR A 928 9.88 29.01 41.43
CA THR A 928 8.64 29.82 41.42
C THR A 928 7.66 29.32 40.37
N THR A 929 6.38 29.42 40.70
CA THR A 929 5.24 28.87 39.93
C THR A 929 4.73 29.82 38.84
N THR A 930 4.61 29.33 37.61
CA THR A 930 3.77 29.91 36.54
C THR A 930 3.09 28.81 35.72
N GLU A 931 1.91 29.10 35.15
CA GLU A 931 1.08 28.14 34.41
C GLU A 931 1.79 27.58 33.15
N PRO A 932 1.54 26.30 32.78
CA PRO A 932 2.28 25.64 31.72
C PRO A 932 1.92 26.15 30.32
N ALA A 933 2.85 26.88 29.69
CA ALA A 933 2.75 27.22 28.27
C ALA A 933 2.91 25.96 27.39
N VAL A 934 1.97 25.76 26.45
CA VAL A 934 1.93 24.58 25.57
C VAL A 934 3.13 24.56 24.62
N PRO A 935 3.89 23.44 24.51
CA PRO A 935 5.13 23.40 23.73
C PRO A 935 4.90 23.38 22.22
N PHE A 936 5.81 24.02 21.49
CA PHE A 936 5.88 23.96 20.03
C PHE A 936 6.59 22.67 19.56
N TYR A 937 5.95 21.87 18.72
CA TYR A 937 6.54 20.64 18.18
C TYR A 937 7.47 20.93 16.98
N PRO A 938 8.79 20.67 17.05
CA PRO A 938 9.73 21.15 16.02
C PRO A 938 9.62 20.42 14.67
N LEU A 939 9.32 19.12 14.69
CA LEU A 939 9.30 18.25 13.50
C LEU A 939 8.26 17.15 13.67
N TYR A 940 7.51 16.88 12.60
CA TYR A 940 6.72 15.65 12.50
C TYR A 940 7.64 14.43 12.41
N PRO A 941 7.41 13.34 13.16
CA PRO A 941 8.04 12.06 12.88
C PRO A 941 7.64 11.59 11.47
N THR A 942 8.61 11.49 10.55
CA THR A 942 8.36 11.15 9.14
C THR A 942 7.90 9.70 8.93
N HIS A 943 7.97 8.85 9.96
CA HIS A 943 7.26 7.57 10.06
C HIS A 943 6.76 7.35 11.50
N PRO A 944 5.53 6.84 11.70
CA PRO A 944 5.05 6.42 13.02
C PRO A 944 5.66 5.08 13.48
N CYS A 945 6.26 4.30 12.57
CA CYS A 945 6.83 3.00 12.88
C CYS A 945 8.35 3.06 13.12
N PRO A 946 8.87 2.59 14.27
CA PRO A 946 10.30 2.50 14.55
C PRO A 946 11.06 1.65 13.51
N SER A 947 10.48 0.54 13.05
CA SER A 947 11.12 -0.43 12.14
C SER A 947 11.23 0.04 10.69
N CYS A 948 10.48 1.09 10.32
CA CYS A 948 10.58 1.75 9.02
C CYS A 948 11.29 3.12 9.10
N ARG A 949 11.89 3.50 10.26
CA ARG A 949 12.90 4.56 10.32
C ARG A 949 14.09 4.15 9.46
N PRO A 950 14.67 5.04 8.63
CA PRO A 950 15.89 4.72 7.90
C PRO A 950 17.07 4.54 8.86
N ASP A 951 17.71 3.36 8.86
CA ASP A 951 19.01 3.12 9.51
C ASP A 951 20.14 3.97 8.89
N THR A 952 19.88 4.62 7.76
CA THR A 952 20.75 5.62 7.13
C THR A 952 19.93 6.85 6.78
N ALA A 953 20.30 8.01 7.34
CA ALA A 953 19.82 9.29 6.85
C ALA A 953 20.28 9.46 5.39
N VAL A 954 19.37 9.33 4.43
CA VAL A 954 19.64 9.63 3.02
C VAL A 954 20.05 11.10 2.94
N PRO A 955 21.30 11.42 2.58
CA PRO A 955 21.71 12.81 2.50
C PRO A 955 20.96 13.49 1.36
N ASP A 956 20.44 14.70 1.60
CA ASP A 956 19.89 15.56 0.54
C ASP A 956 20.85 15.54 -0.68
N PRO A 957 20.43 15.13 -1.88
CA PRO A 957 21.30 15.02 -3.05
C PRO A 957 22.02 16.33 -3.41
N LYS A 958 21.43 17.49 -3.09
CA LYS A 958 22.06 18.80 -3.28
C LYS A 958 23.14 19.06 -2.22
N ARG A 959 22.93 18.59 -0.99
CA ARG A 959 23.89 18.65 0.13
C ARG A 959 25.04 17.67 -0.07
N PHE A 960 24.78 16.45 -0.56
CA PHE A 960 25.82 15.48 -0.94
C PHE A 960 26.68 16.02 -2.08
N ARG A 961 26.07 16.57 -3.16
CA ARG A 961 26.81 17.27 -4.22
C ARG A 961 27.72 18.38 -3.69
N ARG A 962 27.22 19.22 -2.76
CA ARG A 962 28.03 20.30 -2.15
C ARG A 962 29.16 19.76 -1.27
N LEU A 963 28.94 18.71 -0.49
CA LEU A 963 29.99 18.10 0.33
C LEU A 963 31.07 17.42 -0.52
N CYS A 964 30.69 16.72 -1.59
CA CYS A 964 31.65 16.12 -2.52
C CYS A 964 32.42 17.16 -3.31
N LEU A 965 31.78 18.23 -3.81
CA LEU A 965 32.50 19.34 -4.46
C LEU A 965 33.49 20.01 -3.51
N ARG A 966 33.11 20.22 -2.25
CA ARG A 966 33.99 20.88 -1.27
C ARG A 966 35.20 20.01 -0.93
N ARG A 967 34.98 18.73 -0.62
CA ARG A 967 36.09 17.76 -0.42
C ARG A 967 37.00 17.58 -1.64
N TRP A 968 36.48 17.74 -2.86
CA TRP A 968 37.27 17.69 -4.10
C TRP A 968 38.10 18.96 -4.32
N LEU A 969 37.61 20.12 -3.89
CA LEU A 969 38.36 21.39 -3.92
C LEU A 969 39.39 21.50 -2.77
N ASP A 970 39.12 20.86 -1.63
CA ASP A 970 39.97 20.89 -0.44
C ASP A 970 41.07 19.79 -0.42
N SER A 971 41.10 18.87 -1.39
CA SER A 971 42.10 17.78 -1.45
C SER A 971 43.34 18.17 -2.26
N SER A 972 44.46 18.37 -1.58
CA SER A 972 45.79 18.63 -2.17
C SER A 972 46.55 17.36 -2.62
N ASP A 973 45.90 16.20 -2.59
CA ASP A 973 46.54 14.89 -2.79
C ASP A 973 46.27 14.34 -4.20
N SER A 974 47.32 14.22 -5.01
CA SER A 974 47.24 13.90 -6.44
C SER A 974 47.23 12.40 -6.76
N THR A 975 46.98 11.54 -5.76
CA THR A 975 47.28 10.10 -5.84
C THR A 975 46.14 9.14 -5.54
N THR A 976 44.89 9.61 -5.37
CA THR A 976 43.74 8.73 -5.07
C THR A 976 42.65 8.78 -6.13
N ASP A 977 42.49 7.69 -6.89
CA ASP A 977 41.38 7.51 -7.85
C ASP A 977 40.03 7.30 -7.12
N TRP A 978 39.21 8.35 -7.07
CA TRP A 978 37.86 8.28 -6.51
C TRP A 978 36.80 8.02 -7.60
N PHE A 979 36.26 6.79 -7.64
CA PHE A 979 35.14 6.45 -8.53
C PHE A 979 33.84 7.15 -8.11
N LEU A 980 33.33 8.04 -8.98
CA LEU A 980 32.09 8.78 -8.76
C LEU A 980 30.88 8.02 -9.36
N VAL A 981 30.12 7.29 -8.53
CA VAL A 981 28.91 6.60 -8.99
C VAL A 981 27.79 7.60 -9.30
N LEU A 982 27.53 7.82 -10.59
CA LEU A 982 26.34 8.52 -11.09
C LEU A 982 25.42 7.54 -11.82
N ASN A 983 24.23 7.31 -11.27
CA ASN A 983 23.06 6.70 -11.93
C ASN A 983 23.30 5.48 -12.85
N GLY A 984 23.59 4.33 -12.26
CA GLY A 984 22.94 3.09 -12.70
C GLY A 984 23.38 2.47 -14.04
N ALA A 985 24.60 2.71 -14.50
CA ALA A 985 25.23 1.90 -15.56
C ALA A 985 26.69 1.61 -15.20
N CYS A 986 27.04 0.34 -15.02
CA CYS A 986 28.43 -0.11 -15.07
C CYS A 986 28.79 -0.40 -16.53
N VAL A 987 29.75 0.34 -17.07
CA VAL A 987 30.58 -0.09 -18.20
C VAL A 987 32.02 0.27 -17.82
N CYS A 988 32.84 -0.77 -17.64
CA CYS A 988 34.18 -0.77 -17.01
C CYS A 988 34.21 -0.17 -15.60
#